data_AF-A0A1C4YBQ9-F1
#
_entry.id   AF-A0A1C4YBQ9-F1
#
_cell.length_a   1.000
_cell.length_b   1.000
_cell.length_c   1.000
_cell.angle_alpha   90.00
_cell.angle_beta   90.00
_cell.angle_gamma   90.00
#
_symmetry.space_group_name_H-M   'P 1'
#
loop_
_entity.id
_entity.type
_entity.pdbx_description
1 polymer ?
#
loop_
_entity_poly.entity_id
_entity_poly.type
_entity_poly.pdbx_seq_one_letter_code
_entity_poly.pdbx_strand_id
1 'polypeptide(L)'
;MTTLLVPVALDVLVVREPTAPSDWARTALTRPTPPASGRVQQDLLPEPFSARESARPPGAHLHWSMPDGLTRGIADDSGATTFPPVPDRWLVVRLSGPATPGPRAVEAWLLPYAGLIDPVRVDRVLTGPTLPPPGAAPRSPLTALGHGDLGWAGYYDNVTNRFALHDELTDVTGPVAYLVLGWYTDPTRDPLRVTGEVTQQERLEELGWEIYPKPPQGQPLLERSVYHAAAVSIGWPHPRWPGDGGLLGRETDYRPTADAVALALGETLAEALAAVAAEPDDPADAARIVEALLQGALSDVTAADGPARLDAGLHQSRFGSTPATAGNEYIWQPATGAAGAAGGGSFVQVERTRPRVWHALEPALVVAGGGRSPKHGADGRYSTLGNLLCRLDDQTVRGFGVAGGDPGRGAAVLPPTPLAGLRPEYGVPPVASALLVELASLDPGSAPDLAASTATQPSPVAATRAAWWASFDPDVADPVVPPPGAVVDGALPSPVGVTPPSRPWNPLLLEWTATYLPSPRGAHDWPLGEIDFDLPAAVTEPKADTGRALRGRVMLSASAAALLDGTIDADDAERDLLSGELVGIAEQLRRDATGLVVDAPSASDSAQPPQTPRAPDFVALRAGFLRLDRARLVDGYGRYLEVLGADVPQPAPVSHGVTLAVPGHPDLAALRPRLTAPARVLLRFADASGAPRDADAGVSPVCGYLVPSLVDRTLEFFDDKGSGYGRLRPDPETVTAWEEDPGRPATLGAPPSRFLPNPLLARFADRMLAADHALATARADGHPAGTAQSALESLLRVLDTTRWTVDVTGRAGDEHLALLLGRPVAVVRAYLKVEVEDPRQPPENATRGIPVRLGTLSRAQDGLLAYCVGDDMDRLHIVDPAVALLAPGLPDEGGAVSAPGADPLTSPYVDTSGVFTVNPGVPVPVTLLMVPGSDVHLTVGLLPQKSVGLLREWTAAALSRLSPALRYGPVLHDLETTRLPLPQDVRGSWHWHRRDQPGQWRSDGVVPATPDALLPNEPSVASEGWLQVTLAPDTEYHDTAVPVRVSCVRTAHGTTVALGGYNADGTHFLIPVPDAIELMGSGRFAFFVQEPGTARAALRVVRPRHGRPYLRTVADDAWPNNLDNLRECRHV
;
A
#
# COMPACT_ATOMS: atom_id res chain seq x y z
N MET A 1 37.65 13.82 25.76
CA MET A 1 36.99 13.77 24.45
C MET A 1 36.95 12.34 23.98
N THR A 2 35.84 11.66 24.26
CA THR A 2 35.58 10.31 23.74
C THR A 2 35.09 10.44 22.31
N THR A 3 35.72 9.72 21.39
CA THR A 3 35.38 9.74 19.96
C THR A 3 34.77 8.41 19.57
N LEU A 4 33.62 8.42 18.90
CA LEU A 4 33.07 7.23 18.28
C LEU A 4 33.72 7.01 16.91
N LEU A 5 34.27 5.82 16.69
CA LEU A 5 34.81 5.35 15.43
C LEU A 5 33.70 4.62 14.66
N VAL A 6 33.23 5.26 13.60
CA VAL A 6 32.15 4.76 12.74
C VAL A 6 32.79 4.16 11.48
N PRO A 7 32.69 2.85 11.25
CA PRO A 7 33.23 2.25 10.03
C PRO A 7 32.44 2.70 8.80
N VAL A 8 33.13 2.89 7.67
CA VAL A 8 32.53 3.14 6.35
C VAL A 8 33.11 2.15 5.34
N ALA A 9 32.34 1.78 4.32
CA ALA A 9 32.82 0.86 3.30
C ALA A 9 33.70 1.60 2.29
N LEU A 10 34.91 1.07 2.03
CA LEU A 10 35.86 1.62 1.06
C LEU A 10 36.09 0.63 -0.07
N ASP A 11 35.59 0.94 -1.26
CA ASP A 11 35.89 0.20 -2.48
C ASP A 11 37.17 0.78 -3.11
N VAL A 12 38.05 -0.09 -3.63
CA VAL A 12 39.23 0.33 -4.40
C VAL A 12 39.27 -0.43 -5.72
N LEU A 13 38.96 0.26 -6.81
CA LEU A 13 39.09 -0.28 -8.15
C LEU A 13 40.48 0.01 -8.71
N VAL A 14 41.31 -1.02 -8.84
CA VAL A 14 42.65 -0.91 -9.43
C VAL A 14 42.59 -1.09 -10.95
N VAL A 15 42.94 -0.05 -11.69
CA VAL A 15 43.07 -0.07 -13.15
C VAL A 15 44.55 -0.17 -13.49
N ARG A 16 44.98 -1.31 -14.05
CA ARG A 16 46.40 -1.53 -14.42
C ARG A 16 46.67 -1.17 -15.87
N GLU A 17 45.77 -1.57 -16.75
CA GLU A 17 45.80 -1.25 -18.17
C GLU A 17 44.50 -0.53 -18.53
N PRO A 18 44.57 0.64 -19.18
CA PRO A 18 43.38 1.36 -19.56
C PRO A 18 42.69 0.61 -20.70
N THR A 19 41.43 0.24 -20.49
CA THR A 19 40.58 -0.38 -21.51
C THR A 19 39.95 0.69 -22.43
N ALA A 20 39.12 0.30 -23.39
CA ALA A 20 38.49 1.27 -24.28
C ALA A 20 37.49 2.18 -23.50
N PRO A 21 37.30 3.45 -23.90
CA PRO A 21 36.29 4.31 -23.27
C PRO A 21 34.87 3.71 -23.32
N SER A 22 34.58 2.91 -24.34
CA SER A 22 33.31 2.18 -24.53
C SER A 22 33.01 1.19 -23.42
N ASP A 23 34.02 0.70 -22.70
CA ASP A 23 33.86 -0.33 -21.65
C ASP A 23 33.34 0.25 -20.33
N TRP A 24 33.12 1.56 -20.30
CA TRP A 24 32.68 2.30 -19.12
C TRP A 24 31.44 3.13 -19.45
N ALA A 25 30.38 2.94 -18.68
CA ALA A 25 29.18 3.76 -18.73
C ALA A 25 29.49 5.18 -18.22
N ARG A 26 28.83 6.18 -18.83
CA ARG A 26 28.84 7.55 -18.32
C ARG A 26 27.89 7.64 -17.13
N THR A 27 28.40 7.92 -15.95
CA THR A 27 27.60 8.04 -14.71
C THR A 27 27.62 9.43 -14.09
N ALA A 28 28.55 10.29 -14.50
CA ALA A 28 28.68 11.66 -14.00
C ALA A 28 27.44 12.52 -14.30
N LEU A 29 26.83 13.09 -13.27
CA LEU A 29 25.82 14.13 -13.37
C LEU A 29 26.46 15.44 -13.85
N THR A 30 25.74 16.13 -14.72
CA THR A 30 26.04 17.52 -15.05
C THR A 30 25.68 18.43 -13.88
N ARG A 31 26.43 19.52 -13.70
CA ARG A 31 26.10 20.50 -12.66
C ARG A 31 24.84 21.26 -13.06
N PRO A 32 23.87 21.44 -12.15
CA PRO A 32 22.67 22.21 -12.46
C PRO A 32 23.06 23.65 -12.78
N THR A 33 22.46 24.22 -13.82
CA THR A 33 22.66 25.62 -14.21
C THR A 33 21.46 26.44 -13.74
N PRO A 34 21.54 27.23 -12.66
CA PRO A 34 20.37 27.97 -12.16
C PRO A 34 19.77 28.89 -13.24
N PRO A 35 18.44 28.89 -13.44
CA PRO A 35 17.80 29.82 -14.36
C PRO A 35 17.88 31.25 -13.83
N ALA A 36 17.72 32.24 -14.71
CA ALA A 36 17.72 33.66 -14.32
C ALA A 36 16.55 34.02 -13.39
N SER A 37 15.42 33.33 -13.50
CA SER A 37 14.22 33.51 -12.66
C SER A 37 13.35 32.26 -12.68
N GLY A 38 12.61 31.98 -11.60
CA GLY A 38 11.66 30.87 -11.53
C GLY A 38 12.31 29.50 -11.32
N ARG A 39 11.68 28.45 -11.85
CA ARG A 39 12.15 27.06 -11.81
C ARG A 39 12.18 26.47 -13.22
N VAL A 40 13.16 25.62 -13.52
CA VAL A 40 13.24 24.87 -14.79
C VAL A 40 13.60 23.42 -14.52
N GLN A 41 13.17 22.50 -15.37
CA GLN A 41 13.65 21.11 -15.30
C GLN A 41 14.91 20.94 -16.15
N GLN A 42 15.90 20.22 -15.63
CA GLN A 42 17.15 19.90 -16.33
C GLN A 42 17.48 18.43 -16.16
N ASP A 43 17.76 17.74 -17.27
CA ASP A 43 18.28 16.38 -17.24
C ASP A 43 19.75 16.43 -16.81
N LEU A 44 20.00 16.14 -15.53
CA LEU A 44 21.36 16.16 -14.99
C LEU A 44 22.10 14.84 -15.28
N LEU A 45 21.38 13.74 -15.43
CA LEU A 45 21.94 12.42 -15.74
C LEU A 45 22.28 12.31 -17.24
N PRO A 46 23.35 11.59 -17.60
CA PRO A 46 23.65 11.27 -19.00
C PRO A 46 22.58 10.32 -19.57
N GLU A 47 22.40 10.35 -20.89
CA GLU A 47 21.45 9.44 -21.55
C GLU A 47 21.81 7.97 -21.28
N PRO A 48 20.81 7.08 -21.04
CA PRO A 48 21.04 5.64 -20.93
C PRO A 48 21.87 5.10 -22.10
N PHE A 49 22.71 4.10 -21.84
CA PHE A 49 23.63 3.48 -22.79
C PHE A 49 24.78 4.36 -23.29
N SER A 50 24.96 5.55 -22.72
CA SER A 50 26.12 6.40 -23.01
C SER A 50 27.42 5.82 -22.46
N ALA A 51 28.47 5.85 -23.27
CA ALA A 51 29.84 5.52 -22.86
C ALA A 51 30.60 6.77 -22.38
N ARG A 52 31.71 6.55 -21.66
CA ARG A 52 32.64 7.63 -21.32
C ARG A 52 33.35 8.16 -22.57
N GLU A 53 33.71 9.44 -22.53
CA GLU A 53 34.49 10.09 -23.59
C GLU A 53 35.97 9.67 -23.55
N SER A 54 36.48 9.30 -22.37
CA SER A 54 37.84 8.81 -22.16
C SER A 54 37.87 7.56 -21.30
N ALA A 55 38.86 6.70 -21.58
CA ALA A 55 39.16 5.53 -20.77
C ALA A 55 39.48 5.94 -19.33
N ARG A 56 39.22 5.03 -18.39
CA ARG A 56 39.61 5.22 -17.00
C ARG A 56 41.15 5.11 -16.89
N PRO A 57 41.85 6.12 -16.36
CA PRO A 57 43.32 6.11 -16.30
C PRO A 57 43.83 5.00 -15.37
N PRO A 58 45.07 4.51 -15.56
CA PRO A 58 45.68 3.58 -14.61
C PRO A 58 45.84 4.17 -13.20
N GLY A 59 45.83 3.30 -12.19
CA GLY A 59 45.98 3.65 -10.78
C GLY A 59 44.92 3.00 -9.89
N ALA A 60 44.84 3.46 -8.64
CA ALA A 60 43.79 3.08 -7.70
C ALA A 60 42.70 4.15 -7.67
N HIS A 61 41.46 3.75 -7.96
CA HIS A 61 40.27 4.57 -7.81
C HIS A 61 39.56 4.18 -6.51
N LEU A 62 39.63 5.06 -5.52
CA LEU A 62 39.01 4.86 -4.21
C LEU A 62 37.61 5.50 -4.19
N HIS A 63 36.62 4.80 -3.66
CA HIS A 63 35.28 5.31 -3.38
C HIS A 63 34.82 4.78 -2.03
N TRP A 64 34.28 5.64 -1.17
CA TRP A 64 33.71 5.19 0.10
C TRP A 64 32.26 5.62 0.25
N SER A 65 31.42 4.68 0.71
CA SER A 65 29.99 4.91 0.94
C SER A 65 29.72 5.30 2.40
N MET A 66 28.74 6.18 2.60
CA MET A 66 28.32 6.59 3.94
C MET A 66 27.52 5.47 4.62
N PRO A 67 27.53 5.38 5.96
CA PRO A 67 26.64 4.46 6.68
C PRO A 67 25.17 4.76 6.39
N ASP A 68 24.33 3.73 6.41
CA ASP A 68 22.88 3.81 6.13
C ASP A 68 22.16 4.88 6.94
N GLY A 69 22.52 5.03 8.22
CA GLY A 69 21.96 6.06 9.09
C GLY A 69 22.13 7.50 8.56
N LEU A 70 23.09 7.74 7.66
CA LEU A 70 23.31 9.04 7.02
C LEU A 70 22.76 9.14 5.59
N THR A 71 22.25 8.05 5.03
CA THR A 71 21.69 8.00 3.67
C THR A 71 20.19 7.76 3.65
N ARG A 72 19.53 7.71 4.82
CA ARG A 72 18.08 7.63 4.95
C ARG A 72 17.47 9.03 5.05
N GLY A 73 16.50 9.29 4.18
CA GLY A 73 15.72 10.52 4.20
C GLY A 73 14.47 10.39 5.06
N ILE A 74 14.11 11.45 5.79
CA ILE A 74 12.86 11.52 6.55
C ILE A 74 11.90 12.42 5.76
N ALA A 75 10.78 11.85 5.32
CA ALA A 75 9.70 12.60 4.71
C ALA A 75 8.83 13.25 5.79
N ASP A 76 8.51 14.53 5.62
CA ASP A 76 7.51 15.21 6.45
C ASP A 76 6.08 15.00 5.91
N ASP A 77 5.07 15.55 6.61
CA ASP A 77 3.66 15.46 6.23
C ASP A 77 3.34 16.09 4.85
N SER A 78 4.24 16.94 4.33
CA SER A 78 4.12 17.53 2.99
C SER A 78 4.74 16.66 1.90
N GLY A 79 5.40 15.56 2.29
CA GLY A 79 6.17 14.69 1.39
C GLY A 79 7.59 15.20 1.11
N ALA A 80 8.03 16.29 1.73
CA ALA A 80 9.38 16.80 1.56
C ALA A 80 10.36 15.91 2.34
N THR A 81 11.34 15.34 1.65
CA THR A 81 12.35 14.46 2.25
C THR A 81 13.58 15.24 2.67
N THR A 82 13.95 15.15 3.94
CA THR A 82 15.17 15.74 4.51
C THR A 82 16.20 14.66 4.78
N PHE A 83 17.46 14.91 4.41
CA PHE A 83 18.58 14.00 4.65
C PHE A 83 19.52 14.58 5.71
N PRO A 84 20.09 13.74 6.60
CA PRO A 84 21.06 14.21 7.57
C PRO A 84 22.33 14.73 6.87
N PRO A 85 23.03 15.71 7.49
CA PRO A 85 24.36 16.11 7.04
C PRO A 85 25.33 14.92 7.03
N VAL A 86 26.23 14.91 6.05
CA VAL A 86 27.34 13.95 5.98
C VAL A 86 28.68 14.64 6.27
N PRO A 87 29.75 13.90 6.64
CA PRO A 87 31.06 14.49 6.91
C PRO A 87 31.59 15.28 5.72
N ASP A 88 32.01 16.52 5.98
CA ASP A 88 32.40 17.49 4.96
C ASP A 88 33.92 17.59 4.75
N ARG A 89 34.70 16.77 5.48
CA ARG A 89 36.16 16.78 5.39
C ARG A 89 36.74 15.38 5.50
N TRP A 90 37.70 15.08 4.63
CA TRP A 90 38.30 13.75 4.51
C TRP A 90 39.82 13.79 4.38
N LEU A 91 40.48 12.84 5.03
CA LEU A 91 41.92 12.56 4.92
C LEU A 91 42.09 11.15 4.36
N VAL A 92 42.81 11.03 3.25
CA VAL A 92 43.23 9.74 2.69
C VAL A 92 44.72 9.58 2.97
N VAL A 93 45.14 8.44 3.49
CA VAL A 93 46.54 8.12 3.76
C VAL A 93 46.90 6.82 3.05
N ARG A 94 48.01 6.81 2.30
CA ARG A 94 48.58 5.64 1.63
C ARG A 94 49.80 5.14 2.39
N LEU A 95 49.84 3.84 2.64
CA LEU A 95 51.05 3.09 2.98
C LEU A 95 51.55 2.36 1.74
N SER A 96 52.81 2.56 1.40
CA SER A 96 53.45 1.90 0.26
C SER A 96 54.91 1.55 0.56
N GLY A 97 55.51 0.72 -0.29
CA GLY A 97 56.91 0.34 -0.18
C GLY A 97 57.17 -1.08 -0.66
N PRO A 98 58.44 -1.42 -0.94
CA PRO A 98 58.82 -2.76 -1.35
C PRO A 98 58.49 -3.79 -0.26
N ALA A 99 58.31 -5.05 -0.66
CA ALA A 99 58.11 -6.18 0.27
C ALA A 99 59.43 -6.60 0.96
N THR A 100 60.12 -5.63 1.56
CA THR A 100 61.44 -5.78 2.20
C THR A 100 61.46 -5.03 3.54
N PRO A 101 62.34 -5.40 4.50
CA PRO A 101 62.37 -4.75 5.81
C PRO A 101 62.66 -3.25 5.72
N GLY A 102 61.88 -2.43 6.44
CA GLY A 102 62.04 -0.98 6.52
C GLY A 102 60.71 -0.28 6.82
N PRO A 103 60.72 1.01 7.19
CA PRO A 103 59.49 1.77 7.39
C PRO A 103 58.76 1.92 6.05
N ARG A 104 57.44 1.73 6.07
CA ARG A 104 56.53 1.99 4.96
C ARG A 104 56.55 3.49 4.64
N ALA A 105 56.51 3.84 3.36
CA ALA A 105 56.30 5.23 2.94
C ALA A 105 54.86 5.63 3.27
N VAL A 106 54.69 6.86 3.76
CA VAL A 106 53.40 7.44 4.14
C VAL A 106 53.14 8.65 3.26
N GLU A 107 52.05 8.61 2.51
CA GLU A 107 51.54 9.75 1.74
C GLU A 107 50.11 10.08 2.15
N ALA A 108 49.73 11.35 2.06
CA ALA A 108 48.43 11.81 2.51
C ALA A 108 47.82 12.86 1.59
N TRP A 109 46.50 12.79 1.43
CA TRP A 109 45.67 13.75 0.70
C TRP A 109 44.59 14.28 1.62
N LEU A 110 44.47 15.60 1.68
CA LEU A 110 43.41 16.26 2.43
C LEU A 110 42.38 16.78 1.43
N LEU A 111 41.16 16.25 1.51
CA LEU A 111 40.07 16.65 0.63
C LEU A 111 39.36 17.87 1.24
N PRO A 112 39.07 18.90 0.43
CA PRO A 112 38.57 20.19 0.92
C PRO A 112 37.09 20.17 1.31
N TYR A 113 36.73 21.14 2.15
CA TYR A 113 35.36 21.49 2.53
C TYR A 113 34.62 22.04 1.30
N ALA A 114 33.77 21.23 0.69
CA ALA A 114 32.85 21.57 -0.40
C ALA A 114 33.44 22.13 -1.72
N GLY A 115 33.71 21.23 -2.68
CA GLY A 115 33.24 21.34 -4.07
C GLY A 115 33.85 22.36 -5.05
N LEU A 116 34.73 23.27 -4.63
CA LEU A 116 35.31 24.31 -5.53
C LEU A 116 36.83 24.27 -5.67
N ILE A 117 37.51 23.26 -5.12
CA ILE A 117 38.97 23.21 -5.06
C ILE A 117 39.44 21.78 -5.35
N ASP A 118 40.45 21.64 -6.22
CA ASP A 118 41.14 20.36 -6.43
C ASP A 118 41.73 19.85 -5.09
N PRO A 119 41.82 18.52 -4.88
CA PRO A 119 42.40 17.96 -3.66
C PRO A 119 43.79 18.52 -3.43
N VAL A 120 44.06 18.89 -2.19
CA VAL A 120 45.39 19.32 -1.81
C VAL A 120 46.25 18.07 -1.60
N ARG A 121 47.06 17.72 -2.61
CA ARG A 121 48.13 16.72 -2.44
C ARG A 121 49.16 17.27 -1.46
N VAL A 122 49.41 16.57 -0.37
CA VAL A 122 50.44 16.95 0.60
C VAL A 122 51.75 16.29 0.17
N ASP A 123 52.43 16.90 -0.80
CA ASP A 123 53.73 16.42 -1.27
C ASP A 123 54.80 16.55 -0.18
N ARG A 124 55.26 15.42 0.34
CA ARG A 124 56.29 15.28 1.39
C ARG A 124 55.92 15.99 2.69
N VAL A 125 55.93 15.22 3.78
CA VAL A 125 55.47 15.53 5.16
C VAL A 125 56.19 16.71 5.87
N LEU A 126 56.73 17.70 5.16
CA LEU A 126 57.35 18.90 5.75
C LEU A 126 56.91 20.23 5.11
N THR A 127 56.21 20.25 3.98
CA THR A 127 55.74 21.50 3.33
C THR A 127 54.39 21.33 2.65
N GLY A 128 53.35 20.95 3.39
CA GLY A 128 51.98 21.00 2.86
C GLY A 128 51.60 22.44 2.49
N PRO A 129 50.92 22.67 1.35
CA PRO A 129 50.52 24.02 0.94
C PRO A 129 49.50 24.59 1.93
N THR A 130 49.48 25.92 2.09
CA THR A 130 48.45 26.60 2.87
C THR A 130 47.08 26.23 2.31
N LEU A 131 46.14 25.83 3.15
CA LEU A 131 44.77 25.66 2.69
C LEU A 131 44.28 26.96 2.09
N PRO A 132 43.60 26.93 0.93
CA PRO A 132 42.85 28.08 0.49
C PRO A 132 41.87 28.50 1.61
N PRO A 133 41.67 29.81 1.83
CA PRO A 133 40.70 30.27 2.82
C PRO A 133 39.36 29.61 2.54
N PRO A 134 38.63 29.16 3.59
CA PRO A 134 37.33 28.53 3.40
C PRO A 134 36.47 29.46 2.54
N GLY A 135 35.98 28.92 1.42
CA GLY A 135 35.03 29.64 0.57
C GLY A 135 33.79 30.02 1.38
N ALA A 136 32.89 30.80 0.78
CA ALA A 136 31.61 31.08 1.40
C ALA A 136 30.92 29.76 1.82
N ALA A 137 30.50 29.67 3.08
CA ALA A 137 29.81 28.49 3.56
C ALA A 137 28.58 28.21 2.67
N PRO A 138 28.36 26.96 2.23
CA PRO A 138 27.19 26.64 1.42
C PRO A 138 25.92 26.95 2.22
N ARG A 139 24.86 27.37 1.51
CA ARG A 139 23.54 27.68 2.12
C ARG A 139 22.95 26.47 2.85
N SER A 140 23.26 25.26 2.39
CA SER A 140 22.80 24.00 2.96
C SER A 140 24.00 23.09 3.30
N PRO A 141 23.90 22.25 4.33
CA PRO A 141 24.92 21.24 4.61
C PRO A 141 25.03 20.25 3.45
N LEU A 142 26.20 19.61 3.32
CA LEU A 142 26.38 18.51 2.38
C LEU A 142 25.58 17.30 2.89
N THR A 143 24.78 16.69 2.00
CA THR A 143 23.99 15.47 2.28
C THR A 143 24.31 14.38 1.26
N ALA A 144 23.87 13.15 1.51
CA ALA A 144 24.00 12.03 0.57
C ALA A 144 23.25 12.25 -0.77
N LEU A 145 22.28 13.17 -0.81
CA LEU A 145 21.48 13.51 -2.00
C LEU A 145 22.23 14.46 -2.97
N GLY A 146 23.29 15.14 -2.51
CA GLY A 146 24.06 16.07 -3.33
C GLY A 146 23.22 17.18 -3.97
N HIS A 147 23.01 17.09 -5.29
CA HIS A 147 22.24 18.06 -6.09
C HIS A 147 20.80 17.62 -6.40
N GLY A 148 20.29 16.56 -5.76
CA GLY A 148 18.89 16.13 -5.89
C GLY A 148 18.67 14.72 -6.44
N ASP A 149 19.74 13.93 -6.63
CA ASP A 149 19.66 12.55 -7.14
C ASP A 149 20.03 11.55 -6.04
N LEU A 150 19.20 10.53 -5.83
CA LEU A 150 19.41 9.51 -4.77
C LEU A 150 20.66 8.66 -4.99
N GLY A 151 21.11 8.51 -6.23
CA GLY A 151 22.34 7.81 -6.57
C GLY A 151 23.59 8.66 -6.43
N TRP A 152 23.48 9.98 -6.20
CA TRP A 152 24.61 10.92 -6.28
C TRP A 152 25.85 10.45 -5.50
N ALA A 153 25.69 10.08 -4.22
CA ALA A 153 26.79 9.63 -3.37
C ALA A 153 27.38 8.26 -3.79
N GLY A 154 26.60 7.46 -4.51
CA GLY A 154 26.96 6.13 -4.99
C GLY A 154 27.81 6.10 -6.25
N TYR A 155 27.84 7.18 -7.04
CA TYR A 155 28.67 7.22 -8.25
C TYR A 155 30.04 7.86 -7.98
N TYR A 156 31.11 7.11 -8.26
CA TYR A 156 32.49 7.57 -8.19
C TYR A 156 32.68 8.92 -8.90
N ASP A 157 32.15 9.04 -10.12
CA ASP A 157 32.36 10.21 -10.97
C ASP A 157 31.69 11.49 -10.42
N ASN A 158 30.66 11.36 -9.58
CA ASN A 158 29.95 12.50 -8.97
C ASN A 158 30.63 13.05 -7.72
N VAL A 159 31.32 12.17 -7.00
CA VAL A 159 31.89 12.44 -5.69
C VAL A 159 33.41 12.45 -5.71
N THR A 160 34.02 12.43 -6.90
CA THR A 160 35.45 12.64 -7.08
C THR A 160 35.87 13.91 -6.35
N ASN A 161 36.92 13.80 -5.53
CA ASN A 161 37.45 14.84 -4.64
C ASN A 161 36.56 15.19 -3.44
N ARG A 162 35.56 14.34 -3.11
CA ARG A 162 34.73 14.43 -1.90
C ARG A 162 34.66 13.09 -1.16
N PHE A 163 34.10 12.07 -1.80
CA PHE A 163 34.02 10.69 -1.31
C PHE A 163 34.77 9.70 -2.21
N ALA A 164 35.59 10.23 -3.11
CA ALA A 164 36.38 9.45 -4.03
C ALA A 164 37.72 10.15 -4.34
N LEU A 165 38.75 9.36 -4.62
CA LEU A 165 40.09 9.81 -4.98
C LEU A 165 40.65 8.92 -6.09
N HIS A 166 41.45 9.50 -6.99
CA HIS A 166 42.30 8.74 -7.91
C HIS A 166 43.76 8.90 -7.47
N ASP A 167 44.43 7.79 -7.20
CA ASP A 167 45.88 7.74 -7.00
C ASP A 167 46.51 7.05 -8.22
N GLU A 168 47.40 7.76 -8.92
CA GLU A 168 48.06 7.27 -10.14
C GLU A 168 49.05 6.13 -9.87
N LEU A 169 49.53 5.97 -8.64
CA LEU A 169 50.49 4.93 -8.23
C LEU A 169 51.81 4.90 -9.06
N THR A 170 52.19 6.01 -9.69
CA THR A 170 53.36 6.08 -10.58
C THR A 170 54.69 5.97 -9.84
N ASP A 171 54.70 6.19 -8.53
CA ASP A 171 55.86 6.28 -7.66
C ASP A 171 56.04 5.08 -6.72
N VAL A 172 55.19 4.06 -6.82
CA VAL A 172 55.16 2.93 -5.89
C VAL A 172 55.28 1.57 -6.58
N THR A 173 55.82 0.60 -5.85
CA THR A 173 55.84 -0.82 -6.22
C THR A 173 55.67 -1.67 -4.96
N GLY A 174 55.02 -2.82 -5.07
CA GLY A 174 54.76 -3.72 -3.96
C GLY A 174 53.33 -3.58 -3.40
N PRO A 175 53.10 -4.06 -2.15
CA PRO A 175 51.80 -3.95 -1.52
C PRO A 175 51.50 -2.50 -1.13
N VAL A 176 50.25 -2.09 -1.31
CA VAL A 176 49.70 -0.76 -1.04
C VAL A 176 48.50 -0.93 -0.09
N ALA A 177 48.37 -0.02 0.86
CA ALA A 177 47.21 0.05 1.74
C ALA A 177 46.74 1.50 1.90
N TYR A 178 45.45 1.72 2.11
CA TYR A 178 44.84 3.02 2.27
C TYR A 178 44.05 3.11 3.57
N LEU A 179 44.08 4.27 4.20
CA LEU A 179 43.21 4.68 5.30
C LEU A 179 42.43 5.91 4.86
N VAL A 180 41.12 5.88 5.02
CA VAL A 180 40.23 7.02 4.81
C VAL A 180 39.66 7.44 6.16
N LEU A 181 39.67 8.74 6.45
CA LEU A 181 39.18 9.34 7.68
C LEU A 181 38.27 10.53 7.37
N GLY A 182 37.06 10.55 7.91
CA GLY A 182 36.08 11.62 7.73
C GLY A 182 35.65 12.24 9.06
N TRP A 183 35.41 13.55 9.08
CA TRP A 183 34.87 14.26 10.23
C TRP A 183 34.10 15.52 9.83
N TYR A 184 33.29 16.04 10.75
CA TYR A 184 32.61 17.32 10.57
C TYR A 184 33.52 18.48 10.93
N THR A 185 33.70 19.42 10.01
CA THR A 185 34.43 20.67 10.28
C THR A 185 33.68 21.54 11.29
N ASP A 186 32.34 21.51 11.25
CA ASP A 186 31.45 22.13 12.21
C ASP A 186 30.85 21.05 13.13
N PRO A 187 31.28 20.97 14.41
CA PRO A 187 30.81 19.95 15.35
C PRO A 187 29.30 20.00 15.62
N THR A 188 28.61 21.10 15.30
CA THR A 188 27.15 21.19 15.48
C THR A 188 26.36 20.38 14.46
N ARG A 189 27.02 19.95 13.37
CA ARG A 189 26.42 19.11 12.31
C ARG A 189 26.58 17.61 12.56
N ASP A 190 27.38 17.25 13.56
CA ASP A 190 27.57 15.86 13.95
C ASP A 190 26.29 15.33 14.61
N PRO A 191 25.68 14.25 14.12
CA PRO A 191 24.42 13.75 14.67
C PRO A 191 24.54 13.32 16.13
N LEU A 192 25.75 12.97 16.61
CA LEU A 192 25.97 12.60 18.01
C LEU A 192 26.14 13.80 18.96
N ARG A 193 26.10 15.03 18.43
CA ARG A 193 26.21 16.27 19.22
C ARG A 193 24.88 16.60 19.91
N VAL A 194 24.46 15.74 20.83
CA VAL A 194 23.24 15.86 21.64
C VAL A 194 23.55 16.04 23.13
N THR A 195 22.57 16.45 23.92
CA THR A 195 22.69 16.63 25.37
C THR A 195 21.98 15.53 26.13
N GLY A 196 22.72 14.76 26.94
CA GLY A 196 22.19 13.71 27.81
C GLY A 196 22.42 12.30 27.28
N GLU A 197 22.63 11.34 28.18
CA GLU A 197 22.95 9.94 27.85
C GLU A 197 21.81 9.24 27.11
N VAL A 198 20.56 9.45 27.55
CA VAL A 198 19.37 8.83 26.94
C VAL A 198 19.20 9.26 25.49
N THR A 199 19.29 10.57 25.22
CA THR A 199 19.15 11.11 23.85
C THR A 199 20.30 10.67 22.94
N GLN A 200 21.50 10.45 23.48
CA GLN A 200 22.61 9.90 22.71
C GLN A 200 22.39 8.43 22.36
N GLN A 201 21.81 7.65 23.28
CA GLN A 201 21.41 6.26 23.02
C GLN A 201 20.29 6.17 21.98
N GLU A 202 19.23 6.98 22.10
CA GLU A 202 18.16 7.09 21.10
C GLU A 202 18.72 7.44 19.72
N ARG A 203 19.68 8.36 19.65
CA ARG A 203 20.33 8.76 18.40
C ARG A 203 21.12 7.61 17.76
N LEU A 204 21.83 6.80 18.57
CA LEU A 204 22.53 5.61 18.05
C LEU A 204 21.54 4.59 17.50
N GLU A 205 20.41 4.38 18.17
CA GLU A 205 19.33 3.49 17.72
C GLU A 205 18.69 3.99 16.41
N GLU A 206 18.37 5.28 16.31
CA GLU A 206 17.85 5.91 15.08
C GLU A 206 18.81 5.77 13.88
N LEU A 207 20.12 5.85 14.13
CA LEU A 207 21.16 5.69 13.11
C LEU A 207 21.48 4.22 12.79
N GLY A 208 20.96 3.27 13.58
CA GLY A 208 21.28 1.84 13.49
C GLY A 208 22.73 1.52 13.87
N TRP A 209 23.30 2.21 14.86
CA TRP A 209 24.70 2.03 15.30
C TRP A 209 24.77 1.39 16.69
N GLU A 210 25.74 0.50 16.88
CA GLU A 210 25.95 -0.20 18.15
C GLU A 210 27.42 -0.09 18.58
N ILE A 211 27.69 0.31 19.83
CA ILE A 211 29.06 0.36 20.36
C ILE A 211 29.49 -1.05 20.78
N TYR A 212 30.51 -1.58 20.11
CA TYR A 212 31.09 -2.89 20.38
C TYR A 212 32.62 -2.82 20.42
N PRO A 213 33.28 -3.40 21.44
CA PRO A 213 32.70 -4.05 22.61
C PRO A 213 31.96 -3.06 23.53
N LYS A 214 30.93 -3.55 24.24
CA LYS A 214 30.12 -2.70 25.12
C LYS A 214 30.99 -1.97 26.16
N PRO A 215 30.86 -0.64 26.29
CA PRO A 215 31.65 0.12 27.23
C PRO A 215 31.23 -0.17 28.68
N PRO A 216 32.13 0.04 29.66
CA PRO A 216 31.78 0.02 31.08
C PRO A 216 30.73 1.09 31.43
N GLN A 217 29.92 0.85 32.46
CA GLN A 217 28.94 1.84 32.95
C GLN A 217 29.64 3.13 33.43
N GLY A 218 29.06 4.29 33.11
CA GLY A 218 29.54 5.61 33.56
C GLY A 218 30.65 6.23 32.71
N GLN A 219 30.80 5.82 31.45
CA GLN A 219 31.68 6.52 30.51
C GLN A 219 31.19 7.93 30.18
N PRO A 220 32.11 8.88 29.91
CA PRO A 220 31.75 10.22 29.46
C PRO A 220 31.03 10.18 28.10
N LEU A 221 30.06 11.07 27.91
CA LEU A 221 29.31 11.25 26.66
C LEU A 221 30.24 11.34 25.45
N LEU A 222 29.81 10.75 24.33
CA LEU A 222 30.53 10.87 23.06
C LEU A 222 30.52 12.34 22.62
N GLU A 223 31.68 12.88 22.29
CA GLU A 223 31.80 14.30 21.95
C GLU A 223 31.79 14.56 20.43
N ARG A 224 32.10 13.52 19.64
CA ARG A 224 32.21 13.53 18.18
C ARG A 224 32.21 12.13 17.58
N SER A 225 31.87 12.03 16.30
CA SER A 225 32.04 10.88 15.42
C SER A 225 33.21 11.09 14.45
N VAL A 226 33.99 10.02 14.21
CA VAL A 226 35.03 9.94 13.17
C VAL A 226 34.75 8.72 12.32
N TYR A 227 34.66 8.95 11.02
CA TYR A 227 34.33 7.93 10.02
C TYR A 227 35.62 7.35 9.48
N HIS A 228 35.75 6.02 9.42
CA HIS A 228 37.01 5.43 9.00
C HIS A 228 36.85 4.17 8.13
N ALA A 229 37.80 3.96 7.24
CA ALA A 229 37.89 2.75 6.42
C ALA A 229 39.34 2.43 6.05
N ALA A 230 39.64 1.16 5.89
CA ALA A 230 40.94 0.67 5.46
C ALA A 230 40.80 -0.22 4.22
N ALA A 231 41.69 -0.07 3.24
CA ALA A 231 41.87 -1.02 2.16
C ALA A 231 43.29 -1.58 2.22
N VAL A 232 43.46 -2.89 2.19
CA VAL A 232 44.72 -3.56 2.56
C VAL A 232 45.22 -4.51 1.48
N SER A 233 46.52 -4.84 1.50
CA SER A 233 47.13 -5.87 0.67
C SER A 233 47.03 -5.67 -0.86
N ILE A 234 46.84 -4.44 -1.33
CA ILE A 234 46.66 -4.15 -2.76
C ILE A 234 48.00 -4.27 -3.50
N GLY A 235 48.12 -5.19 -4.46
CA GLY A 235 49.35 -5.33 -5.26
C GLY A 235 49.46 -4.32 -6.40
N TRP A 236 50.63 -3.67 -6.55
CA TRP A 236 50.94 -2.79 -7.69
C TRP A 236 52.40 -2.93 -8.19
N PRO A 237 52.67 -2.88 -9.51
CA PRO A 237 51.75 -2.74 -10.65
C PRO A 237 51.05 -4.05 -11.02
N HIS A 238 51.45 -5.18 -10.44
CA HIS A 238 50.80 -6.47 -10.63
C HIS A 238 49.99 -6.83 -9.37
N PRO A 239 48.89 -7.60 -9.51
CA PRO A 239 48.10 -8.02 -8.35
C PRO A 239 48.90 -8.92 -7.41
N ARG A 240 49.95 -9.59 -7.90
CA ARG A 240 50.76 -10.53 -7.13
C ARG A 240 51.97 -9.85 -6.52
N TRP A 241 52.12 -10.00 -5.21
CA TRP A 241 53.32 -9.68 -4.43
C TRP A 241 53.77 -10.92 -3.62
N PRO A 242 55.01 -11.01 -3.11
CA PRO A 242 55.52 -12.23 -2.46
C PRO A 242 54.65 -12.71 -1.27
N GLY A 243 54.16 -13.95 -1.36
CA GLY A 243 53.32 -14.61 -0.34
C GLY A 243 52.29 -15.54 -0.99
N ASP A 244 52.17 -16.78 -0.52
CA ASP A 244 51.28 -17.85 -1.03
C ASP A 244 51.01 -17.87 -2.56
N GLY A 245 52.05 -17.81 -3.41
CA GLY A 245 51.87 -17.81 -4.87
C GLY A 245 51.30 -16.50 -5.45
N GLY A 246 51.27 -15.44 -4.66
CA GLY A 246 50.66 -14.14 -4.95
C GLY A 246 49.21 -14.00 -4.50
N LEU A 247 48.66 -14.97 -3.76
CA LEU A 247 47.25 -14.97 -3.34
C LEU A 247 46.89 -13.83 -2.39
N LEU A 248 47.84 -13.32 -1.60
CA LEU A 248 47.59 -12.21 -0.68
C LEU A 248 47.12 -10.92 -1.38
N GLY A 249 47.52 -10.69 -2.63
CA GLY A 249 47.09 -9.55 -3.44
C GLY A 249 46.12 -9.92 -4.57
N ARG A 250 45.63 -11.17 -4.60
CA ARG A 250 44.72 -11.63 -5.64
C ARG A 250 43.38 -10.91 -5.50
N GLU A 251 42.98 -10.23 -6.57
CA GLU A 251 41.68 -9.59 -6.65
C GLU A 251 40.63 -10.60 -7.12
N THR A 252 39.57 -10.78 -6.34
CA THR A 252 38.35 -11.48 -6.76
C THR A 252 37.43 -10.51 -7.49
N ASP A 253 36.97 -10.88 -8.70
CA ASP A 253 35.96 -10.10 -9.42
C ASP A 253 34.57 -10.59 -9.02
N TYR A 254 33.81 -9.71 -8.35
CA TYR A 254 32.48 -10.02 -7.84
C TYR A 254 31.36 -9.79 -8.87
N ARG A 255 31.71 -9.37 -10.10
CA ARG A 255 30.73 -9.22 -11.17
C ARG A 255 30.21 -10.59 -11.61
N PRO A 256 28.89 -10.83 -11.66
CA PRO A 256 28.32 -12.08 -12.15
C PRO A 256 28.48 -12.19 -13.67
N THR A 257 28.20 -13.37 -14.19
CA THR A 257 28.03 -13.60 -15.63
C THR A 257 26.59 -13.30 -16.03
N ALA A 258 26.35 -12.95 -17.29
CA ALA A 258 25.02 -12.55 -17.76
C ALA A 258 23.96 -13.66 -17.61
N ASP A 259 24.37 -14.92 -17.73
CA ASP A 259 23.53 -16.12 -17.56
C ASP A 259 23.15 -16.42 -16.09
N ALA A 260 23.85 -15.80 -15.13
CA ALA A 260 23.48 -15.88 -13.71
C ALA A 260 22.39 -14.86 -13.32
N VAL A 261 22.08 -13.91 -14.20
CA VAL A 261 21.11 -12.84 -13.93
C VAL A 261 19.74 -13.22 -14.48
N ALA A 262 18.68 -13.02 -13.68
CA ALA A 262 17.30 -13.08 -14.12
C ALA A 262 16.59 -11.76 -13.83
N LEU A 263 15.64 -11.40 -14.70
CA LEU A 263 14.81 -10.20 -14.57
C LEU A 263 13.35 -10.62 -14.36
N ALA A 264 12.64 -9.94 -13.46
CA ALA A 264 11.21 -10.14 -13.27
C ALA A 264 10.48 -8.80 -13.25
N LEU A 265 9.40 -8.69 -14.02
CA LEU A 265 8.56 -7.49 -14.10
C LEU A 265 7.20 -7.75 -13.46
N GLY A 266 6.70 -6.82 -12.66
CA GLY A 266 5.35 -6.84 -12.08
C GLY A 266 4.71 -5.45 -12.09
N GLU A 267 3.38 -5.35 -12.00
CA GLU A 267 2.75 -4.04 -11.76
C GLU A 267 3.10 -3.51 -10.36
N THR A 268 3.50 -4.39 -9.44
CA THR A 268 4.00 -4.05 -8.10
C THR A 268 5.26 -4.84 -7.76
N LEU A 269 6.02 -4.38 -6.76
CA LEU A 269 7.20 -5.10 -6.27
C LEU A 269 6.85 -6.51 -5.75
N ALA A 270 5.73 -6.65 -5.04
CA ALA A 270 5.27 -7.93 -4.51
C ALA A 270 5.04 -8.95 -5.64
N GLU A 271 4.41 -8.50 -6.72
CA GLU A 271 4.14 -9.34 -7.88
C GLU A 271 5.41 -9.70 -8.66
N ALA A 272 6.33 -8.73 -8.83
CA ALA A 272 7.63 -8.99 -9.47
C ALA A 272 8.46 -9.99 -8.65
N LEU A 273 8.43 -9.88 -7.32
CA LEU A 273 9.09 -10.81 -6.40
C LEU A 273 8.46 -12.20 -6.45
N ALA A 274 7.13 -12.28 -6.51
CA ALA A 274 6.41 -13.53 -6.68
C ALA A 274 6.79 -14.23 -8.00
N ALA A 275 7.00 -13.47 -9.08
CA ALA A 275 7.48 -14.01 -10.36
C ALA A 275 8.94 -14.49 -10.34
N VAL A 276 9.74 -14.08 -9.34
CA VAL A 276 11.08 -14.65 -9.08
C VAL A 276 10.97 -15.92 -8.23
N ALA A 277 10.13 -15.90 -7.19
CA ALA A 277 9.99 -16.99 -6.22
C ALA A 277 9.13 -18.17 -6.71
N ALA A 278 8.31 -17.97 -7.75
CA ALA A 278 7.41 -18.99 -8.25
C ALA A 278 8.17 -20.23 -8.77
N GLU A 279 7.97 -21.37 -8.10
CA GLU A 279 8.46 -22.66 -8.60
C GLU A 279 7.76 -23.05 -9.91
N PRO A 280 8.42 -23.81 -10.82
CA PRO A 280 7.91 -24.12 -12.15
C PRO A 280 6.55 -24.84 -12.19
N ASP A 281 6.17 -25.52 -11.11
CA ASP A 281 5.05 -26.47 -11.11
C ASP A 281 3.71 -25.87 -10.63
N ASP A 282 3.70 -24.76 -9.87
CA ASP A 282 2.47 -24.05 -9.47
C ASP A 282 2.67 -22.54 -9.14
N PRO A 283 2.95 -21.71 -10.16
CA PRO A 283 3.39 -20.33 -9.97
C PRO A 283 2.28 -19.38 -9.48
N ALA A 284 1.00 -19.68 -9.73
CA ALA A 284 -0.09 -18.74 -9.48
C ALA A 284 -0.56 -18.75 -8.01
N ASP A 285 -0.71 -19.93 -7.42
CA ASP A 285 -1.19 -20.06 -6.04
C ASP A 285 -0.09 -19.68 -5.03
N ALA A 286 1.17 -20.04 -5.31
CA ALA A 286 2.33 -19.60 -4.52
C ALA A 286 2.52 -18.08 -4.57
N ALA A 287 2.42 -17.47 -5.76
CA ALA A 287 2.48 -16.03 -5.92
C ALA A 287 1.40 -15.31 -5.10
N ARG A 288 0.17 -15.83 -5.11
CA ARG A 288 -0.96 -15.25 -4.38
C ARG A 288 -0.77 -15.31 -2.86
N ILE A 289 -0.16 -16.37 -2.34
CA ILE A 289 0.18 -16.48 -0.91
C ILE A 289 1.25 -15.44 -0.54
N VAL A 290 2.30 -15.29 -1.35
CA VAL A 290 3.34 -14.28 -1.14
C VAL A 290 2.75 -12.87 -1.17
N GLU A 291 1.89 -12.58 -2.14
CA GLU A 291 1.18 -11.30 -2.22
C GLU A 291 0.27 -11.04 -1.01
N ALA A 292 -0.50 -12.05 -0.57
CA ALA A 292 -1.33 -11.95 0.63
C ALA A 292 -0.52 -11.72 1.91
N LEU A 293 0.63 -12.40 2.02
CA LEU A 293 1.58 -12.23 3.12
C LEU A 293 2.15 -10.82 3.13
N LEU A 294 2.64 -10.32 1.99
CA LEU A 294 3.21 -8.99 1.84
C LEU A 294 2.18 -7.87 2.06
N GLN A 295 0.90 -8.13 1.82
CA GLN A 295 -0.21 -7.21 2.16
C GLN A 295 -0.71 -7.34 3.61
N GLY A 296 -0.16 -8.26 4.41
CA GLY A 296 -0.64 -8.53 5.78
C GLY A 296 -2.07 -9.05 5.84
N ALA A 297 -2.58 -9.64 4.74
CA ALA A 297 -3.97 -10.04 4.56
C ALA A 297 -4.19 -11.55 4.75
N LEU A 298 -3.14 -12.32 5.10
CA LEU A 298 -3.16 -13.79 5.13
C LEU A 298 -4.26 -14.37 6.03
N SER A 299 -4.56 -13.74 7.17
CA SER A 299 -5.64 -14.16 8.08
C SER A 299 -7.03 -14.02 7.46
N ASP A 300 -7.19 -13.03 6.58
CA ASP A 300 -8.48 -12.60 6.06
C ASP A 300 -8.84 -13.32 4.75
N VAL A 301 -7.87 -13.94 4.07
CA VAL A 301 -8.09 -14.68 2.80
C VAL A 301 -9.08 -15.83 2.96
N THR A 302 -9.17 -16.42 4.15
CA THR A 302 -10.08 -17.56 4.41
C THR A 302 -11.54 -17.16 4.63
N ALA A 303 -11.85 -15.87 4.78
CA ALA A 303 -13.22 -15.38 4.85
C ALA A 303 -13.94 -15.54 3.51
N ALA A 304 -15.27 -15.59 3.52
CA ALA A 304 -16.08 -15.79 2.30
C ALA A 304 -15.83 -14.70 1.22
N ASP A 305 -15.59 -13.45 1.63
CA ASP A 305 -15.21 -12.32 0.76
C ASP A 305 -13.71 -11.97 0.83
N GLY A 306 -12.91 -12.80 1.51
CA GLY A 306 -11.48 -12.63 1.72
C GLY A 306 -10.67 -12.45 0.43
N PRO A 307 -10.85 -13.32 -0.59
CA PRO A 307 -10.16 -13.17 -1.88
C PRO A 307 -10.49 -11.85 -2.58
N ALA A 308 -11.75 -11.43 -2.59
CA ALA A 308 -12.17 -10.18 -3.19
C ALA A 308 -11.60 -8.94 -2.44
N ARG A 309 -11.45 -9.05 -1.10
CA ARG A 309 -10.78 -8.05 -0.27
C ARG A 309 -9.30 -7.94 -0.61
N LEU A 310 -8.60 -9.06 -0.75
CA LEU A 310 -7.21 -9.11 -1.18
C LEU A 310 -7.04 -8.50 -2.58
N ASP A 311 -7.87 -8.90 -3.54
CA ASP A 311 -7.75 -8.45 -4.93
C ASP A 311 -7.92 -6.93 -5.08
N ALA A 312 -8.82 -6.31 -4.32
CA ALA A 312 -8.90 -4.84 -4.33
C ALA A 312 -7.73 -4.17 -3.60
N GLY A 313 -7.17 -4.81 -2.56
CA GLY A 313 -5.96 -4.33 -1.89
C GLY A 313 -4.75 -4.34 -2.85
N LEU A 314 -4.57 -5.45 -3.57
CA LEU A 314 -3.55 -5.60 -4.62
C LEU A 314 -3.79 -4.68 -5.81
N HIS A 315 -5.04 -4.41 -6.18
CA HIS A 315 -5.34 -3.41 -7.19
C HIS A 315 -4.99 -2.00 -6.70
N GLN A 316 -5.33 -1.65 -5.45
CA GLN A 316 -5.02 -0.34 -4.87
C GLN A 316 -3.52 -0.10 -4.76
N SER A 317 -2.71 -1.13 -4.47
CA SER A 317 -1.25 -1.00 -4.35
C SER A 317 -0.54 -0.64 -5.66
N ARG A 318 -1.25 -0.72 -6.81
CA ARG A 318 -0.78 -0.26 -8.13
C ARG A 318 -0.89 1.26 -8.32
N PHE A 319 -1.39 1.98 -7.31
CA PHE A 319 -1.62 3.42 -7.39
C PHE A 319 -0.92 4.16 -6.24
N GLY A 320 -0.18 5.21 -6.59
CA GLY A 320 0.26 6.22 -5.64
C GLY A 320 -0.86 7.22 -5.36
N SER A 321 -0.85 7.84 -4.17
CA SER A 321 -1.82 8.87 -3.81
C SER A 321 -1.14 10.10 -3.24
N THR A 322 -1.64 11.28 -3.61
CA THR A 322 -1.27 12.53 -2.97
C THR A 322 -2.50 13.16 -2.30
N PRO A 323 -2.34 13.75 -1.10
CA PRO A 323 -3.38 14.58 -0.52
C PRO A 323 -3.70 15.71 -1.50
N ALA A 324 -4.98 15.91 -1.82
CA ALA A 324 -5.35 17.06 -2.61
C ALA A 324 -5.18 18.32 -1.75
N THR A 325 -4.55 19.36 -2.31
CA THR A 325 -4.44 20.68 -1.67
C THR A 325 -5.80 21.15 -1.19
N ALA A 326 -5.85 21.74 0.01
CA ALA A 326 -7.07 22.28 0.61
C ALA A 326 -7.78 23.18 -0.42
N GLY A 327 -9.04 22.85 -0.67
CA GLY A 327 -9.84 23.53 -1.66
C GLY A 327 -10.96 24.29 -0.98
N ASN A 328 -11.22 25.49 -1.47
CA ASN A 328 -12.44 26.20 -1.14
C ASN A 328 -13.61 25.55 -1.86
N GLU A 329 -14.56 25.03 -1.09
CA GLU A 329 -15.83 24.51 -1.59
C GLU A 329 -16.95 25.45 -1.16
N TYR A 330 -17.86 25.78 -2.08
CA TYR A 330 -19.04 26.58 -1.75
C TYR A 330 -20.13 25.63 -1.27
N ILE A 331 -20.35 25.58 0.04
CA ILE A 331 -21.44 24.80 0.62
C ILE A 331 -22.66 25.69 0.81
N TRP A 332 -23.85 25.15 0.55
CA TRP A 332 -25.10 25.86 0.84
C TRP A 332 -25.37 25.84 2.34
N GLN A 333 -25.31 26.99 3.00
CA GLN A 333 -25.74 27.15 4.38
C GLN A 333 -27.19 27.65 4.41
N PRO A 334 -28.14 26.88 4.99
CA PRO A 334 -29.48 27.39 5.24
C PRO A 334 -29.44 28.49 6.32
N ALA A 335 -30.29 29.51 6.18
CA ALA A 335 -30.39 30.58 7.17
C ALA A 335 -30.81 30.02 8.54
N THR A 336 -30.00 30.27 9.57
CA THR A 336 -30.31 29.86 10.95
C THR A 336 -31.41 30.76 11.52
N GLY A 337 -32.67 30.35 11.31
CA GLY A 337 -33.85 30.96 11.92
C GLY A 337 -34.77 29.90 12.50
N ALA A 338 -35.16 30.06 13.77
CA ALA A 338 -36.11 29.19 14.44
C ALA A 338 -37.46 29.15 13.69
N ALA A 339 -37.92 27.93 13.41
CA ALA A 339 -39.27 27.53 12.99
C ALA A 339 -40.05 28.49 12.05
N GLY A 340 -40.09 28.12 10.76
CA GLY A 340 -41.32 28.32 9.97
C GLY A 340 -41.36 29.42 8.90
N ALA A 341 -40.24 30.03 8.48
CA ALA A 341 -40.24 30.93 7.32
C ALA A 341 -39.22 30.46 6.26
N ALA A 342 -39.64 30.43 5.00
CA ALA A 342 -38.80 30.17 3.83
C ALA A 342 -37.75 31.27 3.66
N GLY A 343 -36.65 31.17 4.42
CA GLY A 343 -35.47 32.01 4.29
C GLY A 343 -34.48 31.38 3.33
N GLY A 344 -34.16 32.09 2.24
CA GLY A 344 -33.10 31.68 1.32
C GLY A 344 -31.76 31.52 2.06
N GLY A 345 -31.11 30.38 1.86
CA GLY A 345 -29.75 30.15 2.32
C GLY A 345 -28.73 30.98 1.54
N SER A 346 -27.47 30.87 1.94
CA SER A 346 -26.35 31.48 1.22
C SER A 346 -25.25 30.45 1.01
N PHE A 347 -24.59 30.50 -0.15
CA PHE A 347 -23.36 29.76 -0.36
C PHE A 347 -22.26 30.35 0.51
N VAL A 348 -21.70 29.54 1.40
CA VAL A 348 -20.57 29.89 2.25
C VAL A 348 -19.38 29.07 1.81
N GLN A 349 -18.28 29.78 1.58
CA GLN A 349 -17.01 29.18 1.24
C GLN A 349 -16.44 28.51 2.48
N VAL A 350 -16.25 27.19 2.42
CA VAL A 350 -15.65 26.41 3.50
C VAL A 350 -14.41 25.71 2.95
N GLU A 351 -13.32 25.83 3.69
CA GLU A 351 -12.08 25.14 3.39
C GLU A 351 -12.25 23.67 3.79
N ARG A 352 -12.25 22.78 2.81
CA ARG A 352 -12.28 21.33 3.02
C ARG A 352 -11.09 20.69 2.31
N THR A 353 -10.48 19.72 2.97
CA THR A 353 -9.51 18.83 2.33
C THR A 353 -10.24 18.08 1.22
N ARG A 354 -9.83 18.30 -0.02
CA ARG A 354 -10.40 17.59 -1.16
C ARG A 354 -10.07 16.10 -1.06
N PRO A 355 -10.89 15.20 -1.65
CA PRO A 355 -10.53 13.81 -1.76
C PRO A 355 -9.16 13.66 -2.46
N ARG A 356 -8.36 12.73 -1.94
CA ARG A 356 -7.05 12.36 -2.52
C ARG A 356 -7.14 12.11 -4.02
N VAL A 357 -6.06 12.44 -4.72
CA VAL A 357 -5.88 12.09 -6.12
C VAL A 357 -4.93 10.91 -6.23
N TRP A 358 -5.15 10.10 -7.25
CA TRP A 358 -4.41 8.88 -7.50
C TRP A 358 -3.70 8.96 -8.84
N HIS A 359 -2.52 8.37 -8.93
CA HIS A 359 -1.80 8.16 -10.17
C HIS A 359 -1.36 6.69 -10.24
N ALA A 360 -1.33 6.14 -11.45
CA ALA A 360 -0.81 4.79 -11.64
C ALA A 360 0.69 4.76 -11.34
N LEU A 361 1.14 3.75 -10.61
CA LEU A 361 2.57 3.47 -10.45
C LEU A 361 3.11 2.85 -11.74
N GLU A 362 4.43 2.93 -11.89
CA GLU A 362 5.14 2.28 -12.99
C GLU A 362 5.49 0.83 -12.62
N PRO A 363 5.64 -0.07 -13.60
CA PRO A 363 5.99 -1.45 -13.33
C PRO A 363 7.29 -1.57 -12.51
N ALA A 364 7.25 -2.44 -11.51
CA ALA A 364 8.41 -2.79 -10.71
C ALA A 364 9.29 -3.83 -11.44
N LEU A 365 10.58 -3.78 -11.15
CA LEU A 365 11.59 -4.69 -11.63
C LEU A 365 12.31 -5.33 -10.44
N VAL A 366 12.46 -6.65 -10.48
CA VAL A 366 13.39 -7.39 -9.63
C VAL A 366 14.49 -7.98 -10.50
N VAL A 367 15.72 -7.89 -10.02
CA VAL A 367 16.91 -8.51 -10.60
C VAL A 367 17.42 -9.54 -9.61
N ALA A 368 17.45 -10.81 -10.02
CA ALA A 368 18.04 -11.90 -9.24
C ALA A 368 19.42 -12.25 -9.81
N GLY A 369 20.37 -12.59 -8.93
CA GLY A 369 21.73 -12.96 -9.34
C GLY A 369 22.55 -11.78 -9.88
N GLY A 370 22.15 -10.54 -9.54
CA GLY A 370 22.79 -9.31 -10.02
C GLY A 370 24.17 -9.02 -9.40
N GLY A 371 24.60 -9.81 -8.41
CA GLY A 371 25.83 -9.58 -7.66
C GLY A 371 25.70 -8.39 -6.71
N ARG A 372 24.61 -8.32 -5.94
CA ARG A 372 24.37 -7.28 -4.94
C ARG A 372 25.55 -7.18 -3.97
N SER A 373 26.02 -5.96 -3.73
CA SER A 373 26.99 -5.71 -2.66
C SER A 373 26.27 -5.71 -1.32
N PRO A 374 26.70 -6.50 -0.33
CA PRO A 374 25.99 -6.58 0.94
C PRO A 374 26.50 -5.58 1.99
N LYS A 375 27.36 -4.63 1.57
CA LYS A 375 28.00 -3.61 2.42
C LYS A 375 27.04 -2.73 3.26
N HIS A 376 25.74 -2.81 2.99
CA HIS A 376 24.65 -2.08 3.66
C HIS A 376 23.61 -3.02 4.30
N GLY A 377 24.02 -4.23 4.71
CA GLY A 377 23.19 -5.20 5.45
C GLY A 377 23.07 -6.56 4.77
N ALA A 378 22.58 -7.55 5.52
CA ALA A 378 22.39 -8.95 5.09
C ALA A 378 23.67 -9.71 4.67
N ASP A 379 24.87 -9.25 5.07
CA ASP A 379 26.16 -9.98 5.00
C ASP A 379 26.67 -10.50 6.35
N GLY A 380 25.87 -10.45 7.43
CA GLY A 380 26.33 -10.88 8.75
C GLY A 380 27.48 -10.03 9.34
N ARG A 381 27.87 -8.93 8.68
CA ARG A 381 28.92 -8.01 9.17
C ARG A 381 28.40 -6.96 10.16
N TYR A 382 27.08 -6.91 10.29
CA TYR A 382 26.31 -6.13 11.26
C TYR A 382 26.04 -6.97 12.51
N SER A 383 25.53 -6.37 13.58
CA SER A 383 25.08 -7.14 14.73
C SER A 383 23.91 -8.06 14.36
N THR A 384 23.55 -8.99 15.25
CA THR A 384 22.38 -9.87 15.05
C THR A 384 21.06 -9.11 14.92
N LEU A 385 21.03 -7.83 15.31
CA LEU A 385 19.90 -6.91 15.13
C LEU A 385 20.04 -6.03 13.88
N GLY A 386 21.07 -6.24 13.05
CA GLY A 386 21.34 -5.44 11.86
C GLY A 386 22.01 -4.09 12.13
N ASN A 387 22.58 -3.86 13.32
CA ASN A 387 23.22 -2.58 13.66
C ASN A 387 24.71 -2.54 13.26
N LEU A 388 25.19 -1.38 12.84
CA LEU A 388 26.58 -1.14 12.49
C LEU A 388 27.47 -1.11 13.74
N LEU A 389 28.44 -2.02 13.81
CA LEU A 389 29.37 -2.12 14.94
C LEU A 389 30.41 -0.99 14.93
N CYS A 390 30.29 -0.07 15.88
CA CYS A 390 31.17 1.08 16.10
C CYS A 390 32.09 0.86 17.30
N ARG A 391 33.27 1.49 17.32
CA ARG A 391 34.26 1.37 18.41
C ARG A 391 34.57 2.72 19.05
N LEU A 392 35.25 2.71 20.20
CA LEU A 392 35.80 3.91 20.83
C LEU A 392 37.27 4.12 20.43
N ASP A 393 37.75 5.36 20.54
CA ASP A 393 39.11 5.76 20.16
C ASP A 393 40.25 5.12 20.98
N ASP A 394 39.96 4.59 22.16
CA ASP A 394 40.92 3.83 22.98
C ASP A 394 41.01 2.34 22.60
N GLN A 395 40.11 1.84 21.74
CA GLN A 395 40.00 0.44 21.33
C GLN A 395 40.74 0.11 20.02
N THR A 396 41.44 1.07 19.40
CA THR A 396 42.19 0.85 18.14
C THR A 396 43.23 -0.27 18.25
N VAL A 397 43.42 -1.05 17.18
CA VAL A 397 44.43 -2.11 17.10
C VAL A 397 45.84 -1.52 17.02
N ARG A 398 46.71 -1.97 17.93
CA ARG A 398 48.13 -1.58 18.00
C ARG A 398 49.07 -2.69 17.53
N GLY A 399 48.57 -3.92 17.48
CA GLY A 399 49.30 -5.11 17.04
C GLY A 399 48.33 -6.22 16.66
N PHE A 400 48.60 -6.90 15.55
CA PHE A 400 47.88 -8.09 15.13
C PHE A 400 48.91 -9.05 14.52
N GLY A 401 49.18 -10.14 15.23
CA GLY A 401 50.24 -11.09 14.91
C GLY A 401 49.97 -12.48 15.51
N VAL A 402 51.04 -13.24 15.74
CA VAL A 402 50.97 -14.67 16.08
C VAL A 402 51.09 -14.87 17.60
N ALA A 403 50.20 -15.64 18.21
CA ALA A 403 50.26 -15.95 19.63
C ALA A 403 51.56 -16.70 19.98
N GLY A 404 52.32 -16.19 20.96
CA GLY A 404 53.63 -16.73 21.33
C GLY A 404 54.75 -16.44 20.32
N GLY A 405 54.48 -15.68 19.25
CA GLY A 405 55.43 -15.23 18.22
C GLY A 405 55.56 -13.70 18.18
N ASP A 406 55.74 -13.16 16.97
CA ASP A 406 55.77 -11.70 16.76
C ASP A 406 54.36 -11.10 16.99
N PRO A 407 54.21 -10.09 17.87
CA PRO A 407 52.93 -9.44 18.16
C PRO A 407 52.39 -8.56 17.02
N GLY A 408 53.13 -8.40 15.91
CA GLY A 408 52.66 -7.70 14.71
C GLY A 408 52.41 -6.21 14.92
N ARG A 409 53.28 -5.52 15.66
CA ARG A 409 53.14 -4.11 16.06
C ARG A 409 53.20 -3.18 14.84
N GLY A 410 52.10 -2.48 14.53
CA GLY A 410 52.03 -1.60 13.35
C GLY A 410 52.97 -0.40 13.43
N ALA A 411 53.21 0.14 14.63
CA ALA A 411 54.14 1.24 14.84
C ALA A 411 55.60 0.90 14.47
N ALA A 412 55.98 -0.38 14.45
CA ALA A 412 57.34 -0.81 14.12
C ALA A 412 57.69 -0.63 12.62
N VAL A 413 56.67 -0.55 11.76
CA VAL A 413 56.82 -0.40 10.30
C VAL A 413 56.45 1.01 9.81
N LEU A 414 56.21 1.95 10.72
CA LEU A 414 55.90 3.35 10.41
C LEU A 414 57.08 4.27 10.80
N PRO A 415 57.23 5.42 10.13
CA PRO A 415 58.15 6.45 10.61
C PRO A 415 57.68 7.00 11.98
N PRO A 416 58.58 7.53 12.85
CA PRO A 416 58.25 7.89 14.25
C PRO A 416 57.13 8.94 14.43
N THR A 417 56.90 9.79 13.43
CA THR A 417 55.86 10.83 13.43
C THR A 417 55.22 10.95 12.05
N PRO A 418 54.41 9.93 11.64
CA PRO A 418 54.01 9.76 10.25
C PRO A 418 53.11 10.89 9.72
N LEU A 419 52.40 11.59 10.62
CA LEU A 419 51.47 12.67 10.29
C LEU A 419 51.94 14.06 10.74
N ALA A 420 53.20 14.22 11.20
CA ALA A 420 53.69 15.50 11.73
C ALA A 420 53.70 16.66 10.72
N GLY A 421 53.66 16.37 9.41
CA GLY A 421 53.57 17.37 8.35
C GLY A 421 52.19 17.99 8.17
N LEU A 422 51.15 17.47 8.81
CA LEU A 422 49.80 18.04 8.76
C LEU A 422 49.69 19.22 9.73
N ARG A 423 49.26 20.38 9.22
CA ARG A 423 49.13 21.59 10.04
C ARG A 423 47.94 21.46 11.01
N PRO A 424 48.03 21.97 12.25
CA PRO A 424 46.90 21.94 13.20
C PRO A 424 45.62 22.59 12.67
N GLU A 425 45.76 23.61 11.81
CA GLU A 425 44.66 24.31 11.11
C GLU A 425 43.78 23.37 10.27
N TYR A 426 44.27 22.18 9.95
CA TYR A 426 43.52 21.19 9.17
C TYR A 426 42.44 20.50 9.99
N GLY A 427 42.46 20.64 11.32
CA GLY A 427 41.46 20.07 12.21
C GLY A 427 41.45 18.53 12.22
N VAL A 428 42.59 17.90 11.87
CA VAL A 428 42.71 16.44 11.82
C VAL A 428 42.47 15.87 13.22
N PRO A 429 41.53 14.91 13.40
CA PRO A 429 41.25 14.32 14.69
C PRO A 429 42.49 13.68 15.32
N PRO A 430 42.72 13.82 16.65
CA PRO A 430 43.87 13.20 17.34
C PRO A 430 43.99 11.68 17.14
N VAL A 431 42.85 10.99 16.94
CA VAL A 431 42.79 9.54 16.71
C VAL A 431 43.40 9.11 15.37
N ALA A 432 43.62 10.03 14.41
CA ALA A 432 44.19 9.72 13.10
C ALA A 432 45.53 8.97 13.16
N SER A 433 46.40 9.34 14.11
CA SER A 433 47.69 8.65 14.33
C SER A 433 47.50 7.22 14.82
N ALA A 434 46.50 6.97 15.68
CA ALA A 434 46.19 5.63 16.18
C ALA A 434 45.58 4.76 15.08
N LEU A 435 44.70 5.33 14.24
CA LEU A 435 44.11 4.63 13.09
C LEU A 435 45.14 4.32 11.99
N LEU A 436 46.19 5.13 11.83
CA LEU A 436 47.29 4.80 10.94
C LEU A 436 48.15 3.64 11.46
N VAL A 437 48.36 3.57 12.78
CA VAL A 437 49.00 2.42 13.42
C VAL A 437 48.12 1.17 13.24
N GLU A 438 46.80 1.32 13.39
CA GLU A 438 45.83 0.25 13.13
C GLU A 438 45.89 -0.23 11.68
N LEU A 439 45.90 0.66 10.67
CA LEU A 439 46.09 0.27 9.27
C LEU A 439 47.34 -0.60 9.08
N ALA A 440 48.48 -0.17 9.62
CA ALA A 440 49.74 -0.91 9.55
C ALA A 440 49.69 -2.26 10.32
N SER A 441 48.84 -2.36 11.35
CA SER A 441 48.58 -3.59 12.07
C SER A 441 47.60 -4.53 11.36
N LEU A 442 46.69 -4.03 10.54
CA LEU A 442 45.72 -4.86 9.80
C LEU A 442 46.27 -5.32 8.44
N ASP A 443 47.10 -4.51 7.79
CA ASP A 443 47.61 -4.78 6.44
C ASP A 443 48.64 -5.93 6.40
N PRO A 444 48.39 -7.04 5.67
CA PRO A 444 49.40 -8.07 5.44
C PRO A 444 50.69 -7.54 4.79
N GLY A 445 50.59 -6.51 3.94
CA GLY A 445 51.73 -5.85 3.31
C GLY A 445 52.60 -5.01 4.25
N SER A 446 52.17 -4.85 5.50
CA SER A 446 52.84 -4.10 6.56
C SER A 446 53.25 -5.02 7.73
N ALA A 447 53.35 -6.33 7.48
CA ALA A 447 53.82 -7.29 8.49
C ALA A 447 55.28 -7.00 8.89
N PRO A 448 55.64 -6.93 10.19
CA PRO A 448 57.03 -6.70 10.60
C PRO A 448 58.00 -7.79 10.14
N ASP A 449 57.49 -9.01 9.96
CA ASP A 449 58.21 -10.20 9.50
C ASP A 449 58.12 -10.43 7.99
N LEU A 450 57.67 -9.44 7.20
CA LEU A 450 57.40 -9.59 5.76
C LEU A 450 58.57 -10.15 4.95
N ALA A 451 59.80 -9.92 5.41
CA ALA A 451 61.02 -10.45 4.81
C ALA A 451 61.12 -11.99 4.86
N ALA A 452 60.34 -12.65 5.72
CA ALA A 452 60.21 -14.09 5.79
C ALA A 452 59.24 -14.65 4.73
N SER A 453 58.48 -13.81 4.03
CA SER A 453 57.64 -14.24 2.91
C SER A 453 58.50 -14.77 1.78
N THR A 454 58.08 -15.90 1.22
CA THR A 454 58.66 -16.51 0.02
C THR A 454 57.70 -16.35 -1.16
N ALA A 455 58.11 -16.81 -2.35
CA ALA A 455 57.24 -16.82 -3.51
C ALA A 455 55.95 -17.66 -3.30
N THR A 456 56.01 -18.69 -2.44
CA THR A 456 54.94 -19.68 -2.27
C THR A 456 54.37 -19.74 -0.86
N GLN A 457 54.90 -18.97 0.11
CA GLN A 457 54.40 -18.94 1.48
C GLN A 457 54.49 -17.53 2.05
N PRO A 458 53.43 -17.02 2.70
CA PRO A 458 53.44 -15.72 3.37
C PRO A 458 54.21 -15.81 4.69
N SER A 459 54.71 -14.68 5.20
CA SER A 459 55.25 -14.61 6.55
C SER A 459 54.16 -14.94 7.59
N PRO A 460 54.52 -15.48 8.77
CA PRO A 460 53.53 -15.83 9.79
C PRO A 460 52.55 -14.71 10.15
N VAL A 461 53.02 -13.48 10.35
CA VAL A 461 52.13 -12.34 10.67
C VAL A 461 51.25 -11.95 9.48
N ALA A 462 51.79 -11.93 8.26
CA ALA A 462 51.00 -11.65 7.06
C ALA A 462 49.90 -12.71 6.84
N ALA A 463 50.22 -13.99 7.07
CA ALA A 463 49.28 -15.11 7.01
C ALA A 463 48.15 -14.95 8.02
N THR A 464 48.48 -14.62 9.28
CA THR A 464 47.50 -14.43 10.34
C THR A 464 46.54 -13.28 10.06
N ARG A 465 47.05 -12.15 9.53
CA ARG A 465 46.22 -11.00 9.14
C ARG A 465 45.26 -11.34 8.00
N ALA A 466 45.74 -12.06 6.98
CA ALA A 466 44.90 -12.48 5.86
C ALA A 466 43.88 -13.56 6.24
N ALA A 467 44.20 -14.45 7.19
CA ALA A 467 43.29 -15.48 7.68
C ALA A 467 42.02 -14.91 8.33
N TRP A 468 42.08 -13.68 8.85
CA TRP A 468 40.91 -12.98 9.39
C TRP A 468 39.85 -12.69 8.32
N TRP A 469 40.22 -12.53 7.05
CA TRP A 469 39.25 -12.25 5.99
C TRP A 469 38.23 -13.38 5.79
N ALA A 470 38.53 -14.60 6.23
CA ALA A 470 37.57 -15.69 6.21
C ALA A 470 36.37 -15.44 7.14
N SER A 471 36.51 -14.60 8.18
CA SER A 471 35.38 -14.20 9.03
C SER A 471 34.55 -13.05 8.46
N PHE A 472 34.85 -12.59 7.22
CA PHE A 472 34.04 -11.57 6.54
C PHE A 472 32.87 -12.19 5.77
N ASP A 473 32.80 -13.52 5.79
CA ASP A 473 31.71 -14.34 5.29
C ASP A 473 30.53 -14.29 6.28
N PRO A 474 29.30 -14.00 5.82
CA PRO A 474 28.09 -13.97 6.65
C PRO A 474 27.86 -15.22 7.50
N ASP A 475 28.31 -16.38 7.03
CA ASP A 475 28.06 -17.66 7.70
C ASP A 475 28.93 -17.88 8.95
N VAL A 476 29.84 -16.94 9.24
CA VAL A 476 30.76 -17.02 10.39
C VAL A 476 30.25 -16.16 11.55
N ALA A 477 29.98 -16.81 12.68
CA ALA A 477 29.16 -16.27 13.79
C ALA A 477 29.67 -15.01 14.52
N ASP A 478 30.93 -14.60 14.39
CA ASP A 478 31.42 -13.33 14.93
C ASP A 478 32.61 -12.78 14.12
N PRO A 479 32.42 -11.70 13.33
CA PRO A 479 33.46 -11.17 12.45
C PRO A 479 34.60 -10.42 13.18
N VAL A 480 34.42 -10.08 14.45
CA VAL A 480 35.40 -9.29 15.23
C VAL A 480 36.24 -10.16 16.18
N VAL A 481 36.10 -11.48 16.09
CA VAL A 481 36.95 -12.46 16.78
C VAL A 481 38.19 -12.76 15.93
N PRO A 482 39.41 -12.70 16.51
CA PRO A 482 40.63 -13.02 15.79
C PRO A 482 40.70 -14.52 15.44
N PRO A 483 41.34 -14.89 14.30
CA PRO A 483 41.46 -16.28 13.89
C PRO A 483 42.27 -17.11 14.92
N PRO A 484 42.04 -18.43 15.03
CA PRO A 484 42.75 -19.27 15.99
C PRO A 484 44.28 -19.13 15.88
N GLY A 485 44.96 -18.97 17.03
CA GLY A 485 46.41 -18.80 17.08
C GLY A 485 46.91 -17.37 16.85
N ALA A 486 46.01 -16.40 16.63
CA ALA A 486 46.36 -14.99 16.57
C ALA A 486 46.39 -14.32 17.94
N VAL A 487 47.15 -13.22 18.05
CA VAL A 487 47.09 -12.27 19.17
C VAL A 487 46.80 -10.87 18.64
N VAL A 488 45.85 -10.18 19.26
CA VAL A 488 45.46 -8.80 18.93
C VAL A 488 45.63 -7.94 20.18
N ASP A 489 46.30 -6.79 20.04
CA ASP A 489 46.36 -5.73 21.05
C ASP A 489 45.40 -4.61 20.63
N GLY A 490 44.23 -4.55 21.23
CA GLY A 490 43.09 -3.71 20.85
C GLY A 490 41.86 -4.55 20.49
N ALA A 491 40.84 -3.92 19.90
CA ALA A 491 39.65 -4.61 19.38
C ALA A 491 39.65 -4.52 17.85
N LEU A 492 39.39 -5.63 17.15
CA LEU A 492 39.28 -5.64 15.69
C LEU A 492 38.12 -4.74 15.23
N PRO A 493 38.29 -3.96 14.14
CA PRO A 493 37.19 -3.17 13.58
C PRO A 493 36.13 -4.07 12.94
N SER A 494 34.93 -3.52 12.74
CA SER A 494 33.92 -4.15 11.87
C SER A 494 34.52 -4.42 10.48
N PRO A 495 34.26 -5.60 9.88
CA PRO A 495 34.67 -5.88 8.50
C PRO A 495 34.13 -4.88 7.47
N VAL A 496 33.01 -4.20 7.76
CA VAL A 496 32.50 -3.11 6.90
C VAL A 496 33.58 -2.05 6.66
N GLY A 497 34.42 -1.80 7.67
CA GLY A 497 35.49 -0.81 7.61
C GLY A 497 36.84 -1.32 7.06
N VAL A 498 36.94 -2.58 6.63
CA VAL A 498 38.20 -3.17 6.11
C VAL A 498 37.96 -3.92 4.81
N THR A 499 38.62 -3.49 3.74
CA THR A 499 38.47 -4.05 2.40
C THR A 499 39.72 -4.82 1.96
N PRO A 500 39.64 -6.15 1.81
CA PRO A 500 40.68 -6.95 1.18
C PRO A 500 40.77 -6.69 -0.34
N PRO A 501 41.83 -7.17 -1.01
CA PRO A 501 41.98 -7.03 -2.45
C PRO A 501 40.81 -7.63 -3.23
N SER A 502 40.12 -6.81 -4.00
CA SER A 502 38.99 -7.21 -4.83
C SER A 502 38.83 -6.30 -6.03
N ARG A 503 38.04 -6.73 -7.02
CA ARG A 503 37.48 -5.84 -8.04
C ARG A 503 36.05 -5.56 -7.62
N PRO A 504 35.79 -4.41 -6.96
CA PRO A 504 34.51 -4.18 -6.30
C PRO A 504 33.37 -4.23 -7.30
N TRP A 505 32.27 -4.93 -7.07
CA TRP A 505 31.08 -4.86 -7.94
C TRP A 505 29.90 -4.45 -7.07
N ASN A 506 29.24 -3.36 -7.46
CA ASN A 506 28.12 -2.81 -6.72
C ASN A 506 27.10 -2.22 -7.71
N PRO A 507 26.22 -3.06 -8.27
CA PRO A 507 25.21 -2.61 -9.23
C PRO A 507 24.24 -1.64 -8.55
N LEU A 508 24.24 -0.39 -9.01
CA LEU A 508 23.38 0.68 -8.48
C LEU A 508 22.24 1.02 -9.42
N LEU A 509 22.45 0.82 -10.72
CA LEU A 509 21.47 1.12 -11.75
C LEU A 509 21.25 -0.07 -12.66
N LEU A 510 20.03 -0.17 -13.17
CA LEU A 510 19.75 -0.86 -14.42
C LEU A 510 19.33 0.15 -15.47
N GLU A 511 20.04 0.22 -16.58
CA GLU A 511 19.61 0.99 -17.75
C GLU A 511 18.80 0.11 -18.69
N TRP A 512 17.73 0.65 -19.26
CA TRP A 512 16.82 -0.11 -20.11
C TRP A 512 16.35 0.67 -21.33
N THR A 513 16.06 -0.06 -22.41
CA THR A 513 15.20 0.41 -23.51
C THR A 513 14.05 -0.57 -23.69
N ALA A 514 12.86 -0.04 -23.96
CA ALA A 514 11.68 -0.83 -24.21
C ALA A 514 10.84 -0.23 -25.33
N THR A 515 10.02 -1.04 -25.97
CA THR A 515 9.05 -0.60 -26.96
C THR A 515 7.66 -0.68 -26.35
N TYR A 516 6.98 0.46 -26.25
CA TYR A 516 5.55 0.51 -25.94
C TYR A 516 4.72 0.30 -27.21
N LEU A 517 3.91 -0.75 -27.21
CA LEU A 517 3.05 -1.18 -28.30
C LEU A 517 1.59 -0.88 -27.93
N PRO A 518 0.98 0.21 -28.42
CA PRO A 518 -0.39 0.56 -28.07
C PRO A 518 -1.39 -0.46 -28.61
N SER A 519 -2.46 -0.74 -27.87
CA SER A 519 -3.56 -1.55 -28.37
C SER A 519 -4.23 -0.88 -29.58
N PRO A 520 -4.61 -1.63 -30.64
CA PRO A 520 -5.17 -1.06 -31.87
C PRO A 520 -6.40 -0.14 -31.67
N ARG A 521 -7.29 -0.47 -30.74
CA ARG A 521 -8.46 0.36 -30.35
C ARG A 521 -8.30 0.99 -28.96
N GLY A 522 -7.07 1.05 -28.44
CA GLY A 522 -6.76 1.58 -27.11
C GLY A 522 -7.48 0.83 -26.00
N ALA A 523 -8.05 1.56 -25.04
CA ALA A 523 -8.76 0.96 -23.90
C ALA A 523 -10.00 0.14 -24.30
N HIS A 524 -10.56 0.32 -25.49
CA HIS A 524 -11.72 -0.48 -25.96
C HIS A 524 -11.38 -1.94 -26.26
N ASP A 525 -10.10 -2.29 -26.38
CA ASP A 525 -9.66 -3.68 -26.49
C ASP A 525 -9.65 -4.41 -25.14
N TRP A 526 -9.83 -3.69 -24.03
CA TRP A 526 -9.71 -4.21 -22.67
C TRP A 526 -11.09 -4.21 -22.00
N PRO A 527 -11.71 -5.38 -21.75
CA PRO A 527 -12.95 -5.44 -20.98
C PRO A 527 -12.70 -5.07 -19.52
N LEU A 528 -13.65 -4.34 -18.92
CA LEU A 528 -13.62 -4.05 -17.49
C LEU A 528 -14.15 -5.27 -16.71
N GLY A 529 -13.24 -5.95 -16.01
CA GLY A 529 -13.56 -7.01 -15.07
C GLY A 529 -14.16 -6.45 -13.77
N GLU A 530 -14.14 -7.26 -12.72
CA GLU A 530 -14.78 -6.92 -11.45
C GLU A 530 -14.04 -5.82 -10.66
N ILE A 531 -12.70 -5.86 -10.71
CA ILE A 531 -11.80 -4.95 -9.99
C ILE A 531 -10.96 -4.08 -10.95
N ASP A 532 -10.51 -4.66 -12.06
CA ASP A 532 -9.62 -4.01 -13.01
C ASP A 532 -9.91 -4.47 -14.46
N PHE A 533 -9.20 -3.91 -15.43
CA PHE A 533 -9.24 -4.36 -16.81
C PHE A 533 -8.57 -5.72 -16.99
N ASP A 534 -9.24 -6.60 -17.72
CA ASP A 534 -8.73 -7.94 -18.05
C ASP A 534 -8.06 -7.93 -19.43
N LEU A 535 -7.14 -8.87 -19.63
CA LEU A 535 -6.58 -9.14 -20.96
C LEU A 535 -7.70 -9.58 -21.92
N PRO A 536 -7.67 -9.13 -23.19
CA PRO A 536 -8.62 -9.63 -24.18
C PRO A 536 -8.43 -11.13 -24.39
N ALA A 537 -9.55 -11.86 -24.56
CA ALA A 537 -9.56 -13.30 -24.77
C ALA A 537 -8.70 -13.76 -25.97
N ALA A 538 -8.50 -12.89 -26.96
CA ALA A 538 -7.56 -13.09 -28.05
C ALA A 538 -6.63 -11.87 -28.14
N VAL A 539 -5.39 -12.05 -27.69
CA VAL A 539 -4.35 -11.03 -27.83
C VAL A 539 -3.89 -11.00 -29.28
N THR A 540 -4.06 -9.86 -29.94
CA THR A 540 -3.46 -9.61 -31.25
C THR A 540 -2.22 -8.76 -31.04
N GLU A 541 -1.05 -9.30 -31.38
CA GLU A 541 0.20 -8.57 -31.29
C GLU A 541 0.11 -7.27 -32.12
N PRO A 542 0.32 -6.08 -31.51
CA PRO A 542 0.27 -4.84 -32.25
C PRO A 542 1.38 -4.79 -33.30
N LYS A 543 1.12 -4.14 -34.43
CA LYS A 543 2.15 -4.00 -35.48
C LYS A 543 3.34 -3.20 -34.94
N ALA A 544 4.55 -3.70 -35.18
CA ALA A 544 5.78 -3.11 -34.68
C ALA A 544 6.01 -1.65 -35.12
N ASP A 545 5.45 -1.22 -36.25
CA ASP A 545 5.53 0.17 -36.75
C ASP A 545 4.72 1.18 -35.92
N THR A 546 3.83 0.71 -35.04
CA THR A 546 3.10 1.54 -34.07
C THR A 546 3.84 1.71 -32.74
N GLY A 547 4.96 1.01 -32.58
CA GLY A 547 5.76 1.00 -31.37
C GLY A 547 6.40 2.35 -31.06
N ARG A 548 6.50 2.66 -29.77
CA ARG A 548 7.16 3.85 -29.25
C ARG A 548 8.36 3.45 -28.43
N ALA A 549 9.54 3.91 -28.82
CA ALA A 549 10.76 3.68 -28.07
C ALA A 549 10.72 4.47 -26.77
N LEU A 550 10.92 3.75 -25.67
CA LEU A 550 11.08 4.26 -24.31
C LEU A 550 12.47 3.87 -23.81
N ARG A 551 13.03 4.69 -22.94
CA ARG A 551 14.32 4.42 -22.31
C ARG A 551 14.36 4.98 -20.91
N GLY A 552 15.11 4.37 -20.02
CA GLY A 552 15.20 4.85 -18.66
C GLY A 552 16.32 4.21 -17.86
N ARG A 553 16.29 4.51 -16.57
CA ARG A 553 17.17 3.94 -15.55
C ARG A 553 16.32 3.55 -14.36
N VAL A 554 16.64 2.41 -13.75
CA VAL A 554 16.07 1.95 -12.49
C VAL A 554 17.15 2.10 -11.43
N MET A 555 16.86 2.80 -10.33
CA MET A 555 17.70 2.78 -9.15
C MET A 555 17.47 1.46 -8.42
N LEU A 556 18.53 0.68 -8.25
CA LEU A 556 18.47 -0.63 -7.63
C LEU A 556 18.71 -0.51 -6.13
N SER A 557 17.88 -1.20 -5.36
CA SER A 557 17.94 -1.28 -3.89
C SER A 557 17.78 -2.72 -3.42
N ALA A 558 18.13 -3.01 -2.17
CA ALA A 558 17.93 -4.32 -1.57
C ALA A 558 16.50 -4.56 -1.05
N SER A 559 15.52 -3.72 -1.42
CA SER A 559 14.16 -3.77 -0.86
C SER A 559 13.46 -5.10 -1.09
N ALA A 560 13.64 -5.74 -2.25
CA ALA A 560 13.09 -7.08 -2.51
C ALA A 560 13.60 -8.13 -1.51
N ALA A 561 14.90 -8.18 -1.26
CA ALA A 561 15.48 -9.11 -0.30
C ALA A 561 15.06 -8.79 1.15
N ALA A 562 14.97 -7.51 1.50
CA ALA A 562 14.54 -7.09 2.83
C ALA A 562 13.07 -7.48 3.13
N LEU A 563 12.22 -7.59 2.10
CA LEU A 563 10.85 -8.08 2.26
C LEU A 563 10.76 -9.59 2.54
N LEU A 564 11.75 -10.37 2.06
CA LEU A 564 11.81 -11.82 2.33
C LEU A 564 12.45 -12.13 3.68
N ASP A 565 13.30 -11.24 4.20
CA ASP A 565 14.05 -11.45 5.42
C ASP A 565 13.11 -11.67 6.63
N GLY A 566 13.23 -12.82 7.29
CA GLY A 566 12.41 -13.23 8.44
C GLY A 566 11.05 -13.88 8.13
N THR A 567 10.68 -14.05 6.85
CA THR A 567 9.40 -14.69 6.46
C THR A 567 9.55 -16.11 5.91
N ILE A 568 10.72 -16.44 5.34
CA ILE A 568 11.07 -17.75 4.76
C ILE A 568 12.55 -18.03 5.09
N ASP A 569 12.93 -19.28 5.36
CA ASP A 569 14.34 -19.71 5.39
C ASP A 569 14.88 -19.63 3.95
N ALA A 570 15.22 -18.41 3.51
CA ALA A 570 15.64 -18.13 2.15
C ALA A 570 17.13 -18.50 1.94
N ASP A 571 17.42 -19.26 0.88
CA ASP A 571 18.78 -19.60 0.46
C ASP A 571 19.56 -18.35 0.00
N ASP A 572 20.90 -18.40 -0.02
CA ASP A 572 21.73 -17.23 -0.37
C ASP A 572 21.47 -16.66 -1.77
N ALA A 573 21.02 -17.49 -2.73
CA ALA A 573 20.61 -17.04 -4.05
C ALA A 573 19.36 -16.13 -4.00
N GLU A 574 18.45 -16.37 -3.06
CA GLU A 574 17.25 -15.55 -2.83
C GLU A 574 17.58 -14.25 -2.07
N ARG A 575 18.77 -14.14 -1.48
CA ARG A 575 19.27 -12.89 -0.89
C ARG A 575 19.91 -11.97 -1.93
N ASP A 576 20.39 -12.48 -3.07
CA ASP A 576 20.91 -11.66 -4.18
C ASP A 576 19.77 -11.09 -5.05
N LEU A 577 18.87 -10.34 -4.40
CA LEU A 577 17.77 -9.63 -5.04
C LEU A 577 17.98 -8.12 -4.95
N LEU A 578 17.86 -7.49 -6.11
CA LEU A 578 17.82 -6.04 -6.28
C LEU A 578 16.47 -5.65 -6.86
N SER A 579 15.93 -4.51 -6.47
CA SER A 579 14.67 -4.02 -7.03
C SER A 579 14.59 -2.52 -7.17
N GLY A 580 13.70 -2.09 -8.07
CA GLY A 580 13.32 -0.70 -8.31
C GLY A 580 12.16 -0.62 -9.30
N GLU A 581 11.84 0.59 -9.77
CA GLU A 581 10.71 0.84 -10.67
C GLU A 581 11.18 1.34 -12.05
N LEU A 582 10.45 0.99 -13.12
CA LEU A 582 10.66 1.52 -14.48
C LEU A 582 10.11 2.95 -14.61
N VAL A 583 10.63 3.87 -13.79
CA VAL A 583 10.18 5.27 -13.71
C VAL A 583 10.30 5.97 -15.07
N GLY A 584 9.37 6.88 -15.36
CA GLY A 584 9.45 7.77 -16.52
C GLY A 584 8.65 7.30 -17.74
N ILE A 585 7.91 6.19 -17.66
CA ILE A 585 7.11 5.70 -18.80
C ILE A 585 5.96 6.66 -19.09
N ALA A 586 5.15 7.03 -18.09
CA ALA A 586 4.04 7.97 -18.25
C ALA A 586 4.54 9.33 -18.75
N GLU A 587 5.62 9.87 -18.18
CA GLU A 587 6.25 11.11 -18.60
C GLU A 587 6.69 11.05 -20.07
N GLN A 588 7.39 9.98 -20.48
CA GLN A 588 7.83 9.81 -21.87
C GLN A 588 6.66 9.69 -22.85
N LEU A 589 5.58 8.97 -22.49
CA LEU A 589 4.36 8.86 -23.29
C LEU A 589 3.61 10.19 -23.41
N ARG A 590 3.79 11.10 -22.44
CA ARG A 590 3.25 12.46 -22.44
C ARG A 590 4.18 13.51 -23.05
N ARG A 591 5.45 13.16 -23.30
CA ARG A 591 6.53 14.10 -23.65
C ARG A 591 6.79 15.14 -22.55
N ASP A 592 6.64 14.72 -21.31
CA ASP A 592 6.94 15.55 -20.13
C ASP A 592 8.46 15.59 -19.91
N ALA A 593 8.94 16.68 -19.32
CA ALA A 593 10.35 16.77 -18.95
C ALA A 593 10.57 15.93 -17.68
N THR A 594 11.52 15.00 -17.76
CA THR A 594 11.89 14.04 -16.72
C THR A 594 13.01 14.56 -15.81
N GLY A 595 13.58 15.72 -16.13
CA GLY A 595 14.72 16.29 -15.43
C GLY A 595 14.41 16.80 -14.02
N LEU A 596 15.46 16.94 -13.22
CA LEU A 596 15.39 17.51 -11.88
C LEU A 596 15.01 18.98 -11.92
N VAL A 597 14.21 19.42 -10.96
CA VAL A 597 13.79 20.82 -10.83
C VAL A 597 14.97 21.65 -10.29
N VAL A 598 15.35 22.68 -11.03
CA VAL A 598 16.43 23.61 -10.71
C VAL A 598 15.86 25.01 -10.47
N ASP A 599 16.15 25.53 -9.28
CA ASP A 599 15.62 26.82 -8.80
C ASP A 599 16.56 27.98 -9.12
N ALA A 600 15.98 29.13 -9.50
CA ALA A 600 16.70 30.39 -9.48
C ALA A 600 17.05 30.78 -8.03
N PRO A 601 18.15 31.51 -7.77
CA PRO A 601 18.52 31.94 -6.42
C PRO A 601 17.46 32.76 -5.67
N SER A 602 16.50 33.33 -6.40
CA SER A 602 15.39 34.16 -5.91
C SER A 602 14.01 33.50 -6.11
N ALA A 603 13.93 32.21 -6.44
CA ALA A 603 12.66 31.50 -6.60
C ALA A 603 11.92 31.45 -5.26
N SER A 604 10.59 31.66 -5.29
CA SER A 604 9.74 31.41 -4.12
C SER A 604 9.45 29.91 -4.01
N ASP A 605 9.21 29.42 -2.79
CA ASP A 605 8.88 28.00 -2.55
C ASP A 605 7.63 27.54 -3.32
N SER A 606 6.71 28.47 -3.61
CA SER A 606 5.47 28.26 -4.36
C SER A 606 5.62 28.29 -5.89
N ALA A 607 6.79 28.64 -6.43
CA ALA A 607 6.99 28.67 -7.88
C ALA A 607 6.88 27.26 -8.47
N GLN A 608 6.22 27.11 -9.62
CA GLN A 608 6.15 25.84 -10.36
C GLN A 608 6.96 25.94 -11.66
N PRO A 609 7.58 24.84 -12.12
CA PRO A 609 8.21 24.81 -13.44
C PRO A 609 7.16 25.08 -14.53
N PRO A 610 7.55 25.71 -15.65
CA PRO A 610 6.64 25.99 -16.75
C PRO A 610 6.06 24.67 -17.29
N GLN A 611 4.75 24.65 -17.53
CA GLN A 611 4.07 23.47 -18.06
C GLN A 611 4.50 23.21 -19.51
N THR A 612 4.98 21.99 -19.79
CA THR A 612 5.28 21.57 -21.18
C THR A 612 3.99 21.59 -22.01
N PRO A 613 3.99 22.22 -23.21
CA PRO A 613 2.85 22.16 -24.12
C PRO A 613 2.54 20.73 -24.56
N ARG A 614 1.28 20.49 -24.95
CA ARG A 614 0.85 19.18 -25.46
C ARG A 614 1.49 18.87 -26.82
N ALA A 615 2.23 17.77 -26.92
CA ALA A 615 2.77 17.27 -28.18
C ALA A 615 1.71 16.51 -29.03
N PRO A 616 1.89 16.40 -30.37
CA PRO A 616 0.95 15.68 -31.24
C PRO A 616 0.78 14.18 -30.92
N ASP A 617 1.83 13.54 -30.39
CA ASP A 617 1.87 12.13 -30.02
C ASP A 617 1.54 11.88 -28.54
N PHE A 618 1.09 12.90 -27.80
CA PHE A 618 0.70 12.83 -26.40
C PHE A 618 -0.31 11.70 -26.10
N VAL A 619 -0.04 10.91 -25.06
CA VAL A 619 -0.92 9.83 -24.58
C VAL A 619 -1.53 10.21 -23.23
N ALA A 620 -2.82 10.52 -23.23
CA ALA A 620 -3.59 10.80 -22.00
C ALA A 620 -3.94 9.53 -21.21
N LEU A 621 -4.17 8.44 -21.93
CA LEU A 621 -4.63 7.14 -21.42
C LEU A 621 -3.81 6.06 -22.13
N ARG A 622 -2.91 5.39 -21.41
CA ARG A 622 -2.12 4.27 -21.93
C ARG A 622 -2.94 2.99 -21.90
N ALA A 623 -2.86 2.17 -22.93
CA ALA A 623 -3.39 0.80 -22.99
C ALA A 623 -2.62 0.03 -24.07
N GLY A 624 -2.00 -1.10 -23.75
CA GLY A 624 -1.15 -1.82 -24.70
C GLY A 624 -0.19 -2.77 -24.03
N PHE A 625 0.98 -2.93 -24.63
CA PHE A 625 2.01 -3.86 -24.19
C PHE A 625 3.37 -3.15 -24.10
N LEU A 626 4.24 -3.64 -23.23
CA LEU A 626 5.63 -3.23 -23.14
C LEU A 626 6.51 -4.42 -23.50
N ARG A 627 7.47 -4.22 -24.39
CA ARG A 627 8.53 -5.20 -24.66
C ARG A 627 9.86 -4.62 -24.21
N LEU A 628 10.56 -5.30 -23.31
CA LEU A 628 11.91 -4.91 -22.91
C LEU A 628 12.91 -5.33 -24.01
N ASP A 629 13.57 -4.37 -24.64
CA ASP A 629 14.42 -4.63 -25.82
C ASP A 629 15.92 -4.76 -25.44
N ARG A 630 16.37 -4.03 -24.41
CA ARG A 630 17.76 -4.04 -23.92
C ARG A 630 17.81 -3.67 -22.44
N ALA A 631 18.71 -4.31 -21.69
CA ALA A 631 18.99 -3.96 -20.30
C ALA A 631 20.47 -4.19 -19.94
N ARG A 632 21.04 -3.31 -19.13
CA ARG A 632 22.38 -3.49 -18.54
C ARG A 632 22.46 -3.02 -17.10
N LEU A 633 23.15 -3.78 -16.27
CA LEU A 633 23.50 -3.40 -14.90
C LEU A 633 24.72 -2.49 -14.91
N VAL A 634 24.70 -1.41 -14.14
CA VAL A 634 25.80 -0.44 -14.04
C VAL A 634 26.18 -0.24 -12.58
N ASP A 635 27.48 -0.36 -12.29
CA ASP A 635 28.03 -0.17 -10.95
C ASP A 635 28.44 1.29 -10.65
N GLY A 636 28.79 1.57 -9.39
CA GLY A 636 29.23 2.90 -8.94
C GLY A 636 30.48 3.46 -9.64
N TYR A 637 31.32 2.62 -10.25
CA TYR A 637 32.48 3.02 -11.05
C TYR A 637 32.16 3.15 -12.54
N GLY A 638 30.91 2.91 -12.95
CA GLY A 638 30.49 2.90 -14.35
C GLY A 638 30.91 1.65 -15.10
N ARG A 639 31.37 0.58 -14.43
CA ARG A 639 31.49 -0.72 -15.11
C ARG A 639 30.09 -1.28 -15.30
N TYR A 640 29.87 -2.01 -16.38
CA TYR A 640 28.55 -2.54 -16.68
C TYR A 640 28.57 -4.00 -17.13
N LEU A 641 27.41 -4.64 -17.03
CA LEU A 641 27.10 -5.97 -17.53
C LEU A 641 25.83 -5.86 -18.38
N GLU A 642 25.95 -6.08 -19.70
CA GLU A 642 24.77 -6.22 -20.57
C GLU A 642 24.11 -7.56 -20.26
N VAL A 643 22.83 -7.53 -19.88
CA VAL A 643 22.06 -8.71 -19.50
C VAL A 643 20.98 -9.04 -20.52
N LEU A 644 20.52 -8.05 -21.29
CA LEU A 644 19.52 -8.24 -22.35
C LEU A 644 19.87 -7.34 -23.54
N GLY A 645 19.76 -7.87 -24.76
CA GLY A 645 19.98 -7.13 -26.00
C GLY A 645 20.41 -8.06 -27.14
N ALA A 646 20.40 -7.55 -28.37
CA ALA A 646 20.71 -8.33 -29.58
C ALA A 646 22.13 -8.91 -29.60
N ASP A 647 23.08 -8.26 -28.92
CA ASP A 647 24.50 -8.66 -28.87
C ASP A 647 24.84 -9.56 -27.67
N VAL A 648 23.87 -9.88 -26.80
CA VAL A 648 24.08 -10.74 -25.63
C VAL A 648 23.89 -12.21 -26.03
N PRO A 649 24.92 -13.08 -25.94
CA PRO A 649 24.85 -14.47 -26.44
C PRO A 649 23.76 -15.32 -25.76
N GLN A 650 23.57 -15.12 -24.46
CA GLN A 650 22.52 -15.73 -23.65
C GLN A 650 21.87 -14.63 -22.81
N PRO A 651 20.79 -14.01 -23.31
CA PRO A 651 20.08 -12.99 -22.57
C PRO A 651 19.48 -13.55 -21.27
N ALA A 652 19.48 -12.72 -20.23
CA ALA A 652 18.78 -13.00 -18.98
C ALA A 652 17.30 -13.31 -19.25
N PRO A 653 16.72 -14.36 -18.64
CA PRO A 653 15.30 -14.61 -18.73
C PRO A 653 14.54 -13.43 -18.12
N VAL A 654 13.42 -13.06 -18.77
CA VAL A 654 12.49 -12.04 -18.29
C VAL A 654 11.18 -12.74 -17.91
N SER A 655 10.91 -12.87 -16.62
CA SER A 655 9.62 -13.35 -16.12
C SER A 655 8.66 -12.18 -15.89
N HIS A 656 7.36 -12.49 -15.94
CA HIS A 656 6.29 -11.52 -15.75
C HIS A 656 5.38 -11.98 -14.62
N GLY A 657 5.02 -11.04 -13.77
CA GLY A 657 3.94 -11.17 -12.80
C GLY A 657 2.62 -11.52 -13.48
N VAL A 658 1.71 -12.15 -12.73
CA VAL A 658 0.44 -12.68 -13.23
C VAL A 658 -0.41 -11.65 -13.99
N THR A 659 -0.35 -10.38 -13.60
CA THR A 659 -1.13 -9.29 -14.20
C THR A 659 -0.49 -8.72 -15.46
N LEU A 660 0.83 -8.83 -15.58
CA LEU A 660 1.61 -8.44 -16.76
C LEU A 660 1.77 -9.58 -17.77
N ALA A 661 1.65 -10.85 -17.33
CA ALA A 661 1.87 -12.00 -18.19
C ALA A 661 0.88 -12.04 -19.37
N VAL A 662 1.40 -12.21 -20.59
CA VAL A 662 0.59 -12.34 -21.81
C VAL A 662 0.68 -13.78 -22.32
N PRO A 663 -0.41 -14.59 -22.23
CA PRO A 663 -0.39 -15.97 -22.71
C PRO A 663 0.02 -16.07 -24.18
N GLY A 664 1.02 -16.89 -24.47
CA GLY A 664 1.55 -17.10 -25.83
C GLY A 664 2.55 -16.03 -26.31
N HIS A 665 2.78 -14.96 -25.54
CA HIS A 665 3.70 -13.87 -25.87
C HIS A 665 4.62 -13.55 -24.67
N PRO A 666 5.61 -14.41 -24.37
CA PRO A 666 6.45 -14.25 -23.18
C PRO A 666 7.36 -13.01 -23.20
N ASP A 667 7.53 -12.36 -24.36
CA ASP A 667 8.29 -11.12 -24.53
C ASP A 667 7.46 -9.85 -24.28
N LEU A 668 6.13 -9.97 -24.09
CA LEU A 668 5.22 -8.86 -23.86
C LEU A 668 4.74 -8.81 -22.41
N ALA A 669 4.79 -7.61 -21.83
CA ALA A 669 4.13 -7.26 -20.58
C ALA A 669 2.84 -6.48 -20.85
N ALA A 670 1.71 -6.92 -20.30
CA ALA A 670 0.40 -6.31 -20.43
C ALA A 670 0.30 -4.98 -19.65
N LEU A 671 0.34 -3.85 -20.35
CA LEU A 671 0.10 -2.54 -19.75
C LEU A 671 -1.39 -2.18 -19.85
N ARG A 672 -2.14 -2.56 -18.81
CA ARG A 672 -3.58 -2.28 -18.68
C ARG A 672 -3.91 -0.79 -18.85
N PRO A 673 -5.16 -0.46 -19.21
CA PRO A 673 -5.63 0.91 -19.28
C PRO A 673 -5.34 1.71 -18.00
N ARG A 674 -4.57 2.79 -18.12
CA ARG A 674 -4.26 3.73 -17.02
C ARG A 674 -4.18 5.17 -17.53
N LEU A 675 -4.69 6.11 -16.73
CA LEU A 675 -4.50 7.54 -17.00
C LEU A 675 -3.04 7.92 -16.71
N THR A 676 -2.44 8.70 -17.60
CA THR A 676 -1.06 9.19 -17.43
C THR A 676 -0.99 10.47 -16.58
N ALA A 677 -2.14 11.06 -16.25
CA ALA A 677 -2.27 12.17 -15.31
C ALA A 677 -2.96 11.71 -14.02
N PRO A 678 -2.70 12.36 -12.87
CA PRO A 678 -3.44 12.11 -11.65
C PRO A 678 -4.95 12.31 -11.84
N ALA A 679 -5.74 11.47 -11.20
CA ALA A 679 -7.20 11.50 -11.31
C ALA A 679 -7.87 11.01 -10.02
N ARG A 680 -9.17 11.27 -9.90
CA ARG A 680 -10.01 10.74 -8.83
C ARG A 680 -11.39 10.40 -9.34
N VAL A 681 -12.02 9.46 -8.65
CA VAL A 681 -13.42 9.11 -8.86
C VAL A 681 -14.23 9.50 -7.64
N LEU A 682 -15.35 10.17 -7.89
CA LEU A 682 -16.29 10.61 -6.89
C LEU A 682 -17.56 9.77 -7.03
N LEU A 683 -17.98 9.16 -5.94
CA LEU A 683 -19.33 8.64 -5.74
C LEU A 683 -19.86 9.34 -4.51
N ARG A 684 -20.95 10.10 -4.65
CA ARG A 684 -21.54 10.85 -3.54
C ARG A 684 -23.04 10.68 -3.52
N PHE A 685 -23.56 10.37 -2.34
CA PHE A 685 -24.98 10.48 -2.07
C PHE A 685 -25.42 11.93 -2.19
N ALA A 686 -26.60 12.15 -2.77
CA ALA A 686 -27.14 13.47 -3.04
C ALA A 686 -28.59 13.56 -2.59
N ASP A 687 -29.09 14.77 -2.43
CA ASP A 687 -30.45 15.07 -1.99
C ASP A 687 -31.51 14.24 -2.76
N ALA A 688 -32.38 13.57 -2.02
CA ALA A 688 -33.46 12.73 -2.54
C ALA A 688 -34.43 13.44 -3.49
N SER A 689 -34.50 14.78 -3.45
CA SER A 689 -35.30 15.59 -4.37
C SER A 689 -34.68 15.73 -5.77
N GLY A 690 -33.41 15.37 -5.94
CA GLY A 690 -32.63 15.61 -7.15
C GLY A 690 -31.93 16.98 -7.17
N ALA A 691 -31.97 17.74 -6.07
CA ALA A 691 -31.19 18.97 -5.94
C ALA A 691 -29.68 18.67 -6.01
N PRO A 692 -28.85 19.56 -6.60
CA PRO A 692 -27.40 19.38 -6.71
C PRO A 692 -26.70 19.69 -5.37
N ARG A 693 -27.07 18.94 -4.33
CA ARG A 693 -26.58 19.06 -2.96
C ARG A 693 -26.18 17.69 -2.44
N ASP A 694 -24.95 17.59 -1.93
CA ASP A 694 -24.44 16.38 -1.29
C ASP A 694 -25.27 16.06 -0.03
N ALA A 695 -25.51 14.77 0.20
CA ALA A 695 -26.16 14.28 1.40
C ALA A 695 -25.24 14.39 2.62
N ASP A 696 -25.84 14.69 3.76
CA ASP A 696 -25.20 14.79 5.07
C ASP A 696 -26.22 14.42 6.16
N ALA A 697 -25.87 14.57 7.45
CA ALA A 697 -26.78 14.24 8.54
C ALA A 697 -28.13 14.99 8.51
N GLY A 698 -28.19 16.16 7.87
CA GLY A 698 -29.41 16.95 7.69
C GLY A 698 -30.08 16.79 6.33
N VAL A 699 -29.43 16.16 5.35
CA VAL A 699 -29.94 15.95 3.99
C VAL A 699 -29.92 14.46 3.67
N SER A 700 -31.11 13.85 3.67
CA SER A 700 -31.24 12.44 3.33
C SER A 700 -31.15 12.22 1.82
N PRO A 701 -30.42 11.18 1.37
CA PRO A 701 -30.43 10.74 -0.02
C PRO A 701 -31.54 9.74 -0.32
N VAL A 702 -32.34 9.34 0.68
CA VAL A 702 -33.38 8.30 0.54
C VAL A 702 -34.64 8.89 -0.10
N CYS A 703 -34.96 8.42 -1.30
CA CYS A 703 -36.19 8.75 -2.03
C CYS A 703 -37.42 8.03 -1.46
N GLY A 704 -37.22 6.86 -0.85
CA GLY A 704 -38.22 6.03 -0.18
C GLY A 704 -37.78 4.57 -0.13
N TYR A 705 -38.71 3.66 0.17
CA TYR A 705 -38.42 2.24 0.31
C TYR A 705 -39.33 1.37 -0.55
N LEU A 706 -38.78 0.25 -1.00
CA LEU A 706 -39.51 -0.81 -1.68
C LEU A 706 -39.50 -2.07 -0.83
N VAL A 707 -40.60 -2.79 -0.80
CA VAL A 707 -40.72 -4.08 -0.11
C VAL A 707 -41.26 -5.12 -1.08
N PRO A 708 -40.41 -6.04 -1.58
CA PRO A 708 -40.83 -7.08 -2.52
C PRO A 708 -41.50 -8.26 -1.80
N SER A 709 -42.61 -8.76 -2.37
CA SER A 709 -43.23 -10.04 -1.99
C SER A 709 -43.14 -11.01 -3.18
N LEU A 710 -42.29 -12.03 -3.07
CA LEU A 710 -42.12 -13.05 -4.12
C LEU A 710 -43.30 -14.01 -4.21
N VAL A 711 -43.98 -14.25 -3.09
CA VAL A 711 -45.15 -15.13 -3.01
C VAL A 711 -46.34 -14.48 -3.70
N ASP A 712 -46.62 -13.22 -3.38
CA ASP A 712 -47.73 -12.47 -3.98
C ASP A 712 -47.35 -11.85 -5.33
N ARG A 713 -46.07 -11.93 -5.70
CA ARG A 713 -45.46 -11.28 -6.87
C ARG A 713 -45.74 -9.78 -6.90
N THR A 714 -45.71 -9.11 -5.75
CA THR A 714 -45.99 -7.67 -5.61
C THR A 714 -44.77 -6.88 -5.15
N LEU A 715 -44.77 -5.57 -5.42
CA LEU A 715 -43.78 -4.63 -4.95
C LEU A 715 -44.47 -3.45 -4.25
N GLU A 716 -44.31 -3.35 -2.93
CA GLU A 716 -44.90 -2.28 -2.11
C GLU A 716 -43.98 -1.05 -2.05
N PHE A 717 -44.58 0.15 -2.02
CA PHE A 717 -43.89 1.44 -2.04
C PHE A 717 -44.18 2.23 -0.76
N PHE A 718 -43.11 2.70 -0.13
CA PHE A 718 -43.12 3.51 1.08
C PHE A 718 -42.35 4.82 0.87
N ASP A 719 -42.75 5.89 1.55
CA ASP A 719 -41.99 7.14 1.54
C ASP A 719 -40.71 7.07 2.38
N ASP A 720 -39.94 8.16 2.37
CA ASP A 720 -38.71 8.36 3.16
C ASP A 720 -38.93 8.28 4.69
N LYS A 721 -40.19 8.30 5.13
CA LYS A 721 -40.59 8.14 6.53
C LYS A 721 -41.10 6.73 6.85
N GLY A 722 -41.18 5.82 5.87
CA GLY A 722 -41.67 4.46 6.07
C GLY A 722 -43.20 4.34 6.04
N SER A 723 -43.93 5.32 5.49
CA SER A 723 -45.39 5.27 5.33
C SER A 723 -45.75 4.58 4.01
N GLY A 724 -46.64 3.58 4.02
CA GLY A 724 -47.09 2.86 2.81
C GLY A 724 -48.06 3.66 1.95
N TYR A 725 -47.90 3.60 0.62
CA TYR A 725 -48.76 4.31 -0.35
C TYR A 725 -49.52 3.37 -1.29
N GLY A 726 -48.88 2.29 -1.71
CA GLY A 726 -49.49 1.30 -2.60
C GLY A 726 -48.47 0.31 -3.10
N ARG A 727 -48.91 -0.58 -3.99
CA ARG A 727 -48.13 -1.67 -4.53
C ARG A 727 -48.40 -1.86 -6.01
N LEU A 728 -47.39 -2.37 -6.71
CA LEU A 728 -47.57 -2.92 -8.05
C LEU A 728 -47.81 -4.41 -7.92
N ARG A 729 -48.85 -4.90 -8.60
CA ARG A 729 -49.25 -6.31 -8.58
C ARG A 729 -49.53 -6.83 -10.00
N PRO A 730 -49.45 -8.15 -10.22
CA PRO A 730 -49.82 -8.73 -11.50
C PRO A 730 -51.28 -8.44 -11.84
N ASP A 731 -51.55 -8.25 -13.12
CA ASP A 731 -52.89 -8.00 -13.66
C ASP A 731 -53.05 -8.72 -15.01
N PRO A 732 -54.13 -9.49 -15.22
CA PRO A 732 -54.28 -10.30 -16.43
C PRO A 732 -54.49 -9.47 -17.71
N GLU A 733 -55.04 -8.27 -17.61
CA GLU A 733 -55.33 -7.42 -18.79
C GLU A 733 -54.16 -6.50 -19.12
N THR A 734 -53.56 -5.90 -18.08
CA THR A 734 -52.54 -4.87 -18.23
C THR A 734 -51.12 -5.35 -17.86
N VAL A 735 -50.94 -6.65 -17.61
CA VAL A 735 -49.72 -7.28 -17.05
C VAL A 735 -49.43 -6.86 -15.61
N THR A 736 -49.46 -5.55 -15.32
CA THR A 736 -49.25 -4.99 -13.96
C THR A 736 -50.25 -3.86 -13.72
N ALA A 737 -50.79 -3.79 -12.50
CA ALA A 737 -51.67 -2.71 -12.03
C ALA A 737 -51.19 -2.11 -10.70
N TRP A 738 -51.48 -0.82 -10.50
CA TRP A 738 -51.30 -0.15 -9.23
C TRP A 738 -52.48 -0.42 -8.30
N GLU A 739 -52.19 -0.73 -7.05
CA GLU A 739 -53.18 -0.89 -5.99
C GLU A 739 -52.77 -0.06 -4.77
N GLU A 740 -53.65 0.81 -4.27
CA GLU A 740 -53.37 1.61 -3.08
C GLU A 740 -53.31 0.75 -1.81
N ASP A 741 -52.47 1.17 -0.86
CA ASP A 741 -52.25 0.44 0.39
C ASP A 741 -53.54 0.40 1.24
N PRO A 742 -53.76 -0.67 2.05
CA PRO A 742 -54.97 -0.79 2.83
C PRO A 742 -55.27 0.42 3.72
N GLY A 743 -56.53 0.86 3.72
CA GLY A 743 -56.97 2.04 4.45
C GLY A 743 -56.89 3.36 3.66
N ARG A 744 -56.31 3.36 2.45
CA ARG A 744 -56.38 4.50 1.52
C ARG A 744 -57.57 4.35 0.55
N PRO A 745 -58.22 5.46 0.15
CA PRO A 745 -59.33 5.41 -0.81
C PRO A 745 -58.85 4.88 -2.16
N ALA A 746 -59.54 3.88 -2.70
CA ALA A 746 -59.21 3.28 -4.00
C ALA A 746 -59.54 4.26 -5.14
N THR A 747 -58.56 4.52 -6.01
CA THR A 747 -58.70 5.37 -7.20
C THR A 747 -58.36 4.55 -8.44
N LEU A 748 -59.38 3.95 -9.06
CA LEU A 748 -59.23 3.11 -10.25
C LEU A 748 -58.46 3.83 -11.37
N GLY A 749 -57.36 3.22 -11.83
CA GLY A 749 -56.60 3.66 -13.00
C GLY A 749 -55.72 4.90 -12.80
N ALA A 750 -55.54 5.38 -11.57
CA ALA A 750 -54.61 6.48 -11.31
C ALA A 750 -53.14 6.01 -11.36
N PRO A 751 -52.21 6.81 -11.92
CA PRO A 751 -50.79 6.47 -11.92
C PRO A 751 -50.20 6.58 -10.50
N PRO A 752 -49.19 5.76 -10.16
CA PRO A 752 -48.45 5.83 -8.89
C PRO A 752 -47.99 7.24 -8.48
N SER A 753 -47.57 8.06 -9.45
CA SER A 753 -47.11 9.44 -9.23
C SER A 753 -48.14 10.38 -8.61
N ARG A 754 -49.43 10.04 -8.65
CA ARG A 754 -50.48 10.80 -7.94
C ARG A 754 -50.36 10.67 -6.42
N PHE A 755 -49.79 9.57 -5.93
CA PHE A 755 -49.78 9.21 -4.53
C PHE A 755 -48.41 9.37 -3.90
N LEU A 756 -47.34 9.00 -4.62
CA LEU A 756 -45.98 8.99 -4.10
C LEU A 756 -45.43 10.41 -3.96
N PRO A 757 -44.97 10.84 -2.77
CA PRO A 757 -44.55 12.21 -2.52
C PRO A 757 -43.19 12.56 -3.16
N ASN A 758 -42.29 11.58 -3.30
CA ASN A 758 -40.99 11.78 -3.92
C ASN A 758 -41.10 11.60 -5.46
N PRO A 759 -40.67 12.59 -6.26
CA PRO A 759 -40.83 12.55 -7.72
C PRO A 759 -39.99 11.47 -8.41
N LEU A 760 -38.81 11.11 -7.86
CA LEU A 760 -37.98 10.05 -8.42
C LEU A 760 -38.59 8.67 -8.15
N LEU A 761 -39.06 8.43 -6.94
CA LEU A 761 -39.76 7.19 -6.58
C LEU A 761 -41.07 7.02 -7.38
N ALA A 762 -41.83 8.12 -7.51
CA ALA A 762 -43.02 8.19 -8.36
C ALA A 762 -42.72 7.83 -9.82
N ARG A 763 -41.67 8.44 -10.39
CA ARG A 763 -41.25 8.19 -11.77
C ARG A 763 -40.81 6.75 -11.97
N PHE A 764 -40.08 6.17 -11.01
CA PHE A 764 -39.67 4.76 -11.06
C PHE A 764 -40.88 3.82 -11.14
N ALA A 765 -41.90 4.03 -10.29
CA ALA A 765 -43.13 3.25 -10.31
C ALA A 765 -43.92 3.41 -11.62
N ASP A 766 -44.08 4.65 -12.10
CA ASP A 766 -44.78 4.95 -13.35
C ASP A 766 -44.10 4.32 -14.58
N ARG A 767 -42.76 4.31 -14.65
CA ARG A 767 -42.02 3.74 -15.79
C ARG A 767 -42.08 2.22 -15.82
N MET A 768 -42.03 1.57 -14.66
CA MET A 768 -42.24 0.12 -14.59
C MET A 768 -43.66 -0.27 -15.03
N LEU A 769 -44.68 0.46 -14.57
CA LEU A 769 -46.07 0.26 -15.00
C LEU A 769 -46.23 0.46 -16.52
N ALA A 770 -45.63 1.51 -17.07
CA ALA A 770 -45.69 1.81 -18.50
C ALA A 770 -45.00 0.73 -19.36
N ALA A 771 -43.86 0.18 -18.91
CA ALA A 771 -43.16 -0.89 -19.59
C ALA A 771 -44.02 -2.17 -19.67
N ASP A 772 -44.72 -2.51 -18.60
CA ASP A 772 -45.62 -3.66 -18.55
C ASP A 772 -46.89 -3.47 -19.39
N HIS A 773 -47.46 -2.26 -19.43
CA HIS A 773 -48.60 -1.93 -20.29
C HIS A 773 -48.21 -1.98 -21.78
N ALA A 774 -46.99 -1.55 -22.13
CA ALA A 774 -46.46 -1.68 -23.48
C ALA A 774 -46.27 -3.16 -23.86
N LEU A 775 -45.80 -4.00 -22.93
CA LEU A 775 -45.71 -5.45 -23.12
C LEU A 775 -47.10 -6.10 -23.31
N ALA A 776 -48.10 -5.68 -22.53
CA ALA A 776 -49.49 -6.13 -22.68
C ALA A 776 -50.04 -5.82 -24.07
N THR A 777 -49.82 -4.58 -24.54
CA THR A 777 -50.22 -4.12 -25.88
C THR A 777 -49.53 -4.93 -26.97
N ALA A 778 -48.21 -5.14 -26.86
CA ALA A 778 -47.45 -5.93 -27.82
C ALA A 778 -47.94 -7.40 -27.90
N ARG A 779 -48.33 -7.99 -26.76
CA ARG A 779 -48.94 -9.33 -26.70
C ARG A 779 -50.32 -9.38 -27.36
N ALA A 780 -51.16 -8.36 -27.15
CA ALA A 780 -52.49 -8.27 -27.75
C ALA A 780 -52.44 -8.10 -29.29
N ASP A 781 -51.45 -7.36 -29.80
CA ASP A 781 -51.27 -7.07 -31.22
C ASP A 781 -50.58 -8.20 -32.02
N GLY A 782 -50.25 -9.33 -31.37
CA GLY A 782 -49.62 -10.48 -32.04
C GLY A 782 -48.15 -10.28 -32.45
N HIS A 783 -47.46 -9.28 -31.87
CA HIS A 783 -46.02 -9.10 -32.05
C HIS A 783 -45.25 -10.26 -31.38
N PRO A 784 -44.00 -10.57 -31.79
CA PRO A 784 -43.15 -11.60 -31.18
C PRO A 784 -42.65 -11.22 -29.77
N ALA A 785 -43.53 -10.69 -28.91
CA ALA A 785 -43.32 -10.47 -27.48
C ALA A 785 -43.53 -11.74 -26.63
N GLY A 786 -43.79 -12.89 -27.27
CA GLY A 786 -44.41 -14.10 -26.72
C GLY A 786 -43.65 -14.88 -25.64
N THR A 787 -42.51 -14.40 -25.17
CA THR A 787 -41.75 -14.98 -24.03
C THR A 787 -41.07 -13.94 -23.13
N ALA A 788 -41.21 -12.63 -23.42
CA ALA A 788 -40.55 -11.59 -22.63
C ALA A 788 -41.23 -11.43 -21.26
N GLN A 789 -40.43 -11.41 -20.19
CA GLN A 789 -40.87 -11.23 -18.80
C GLN A 789 -41.26 -9.77 -18.53
N SER A 790 -42.19 -9.57 -17.58
CA SER A 790 -42.60 -8.22 -17.17
C SER A 790 -41.47 -7.52 -16.41
N ALA A 791 -41.49 -6.18 -16.40
CA ALA A 791 -40.58 -5.34 -15.65
C ALA A 791 -40.70 -5.62 -14.13
N LEU A 792 -41.94 -5.80 -13.62
CA LEU A 792 -42.17 -6.19 -12.23
C LEU A 792 -41.57 -7.56 -11.89
N GLU A 793 -41.83 -8.58 -12.71
CA GLU A 793 -41.28 -9.93 -12.52
C GLU A 793 -39.75 -9.91 -12.51
N SER A 794 -39.15 -9.20 -13.47
CA SER A 794 -37.69 -9.13 -13.62
C SER A 794 -37.05 -8.44 -12.42
N LEU A 795 -37.63 -7.34 -11.93
CA LEU A 795 -37.12 -6.64 -10.75
C LEU A 795 -37.19 -7.53 -9.51
N LEU A 796 -38.31 -8.21 -9.26
CA LEU A 796 -38.44 -9.12 -8.11
C LEU A 796 -37.36 -10.21 -8.11
N ARG A 797 -37.09 -10.79 -9.27
CA ARG A 797 -36.07 -11.82 -9.45
C ARG A 797 -34.65 -11.26 -9.27
N VAL A 798 -34.36 -10.06 -9.77
CA VAL A 798 -33.07 -9.36 -9.56
C VAL A 798 -32.84 -9.07 -8.09
N LEU A 799 -33.85 -8.53 -7.39
CA LEU A 799 -33.76 -8.18 -5.97
C LEU A 799 -33.53 -9.41 -5.10
N ASP A 800 -34.24 -10.52 -5.35
CA ASP A 800 -34.05 -11.75 -4.59
C ASP A 800 -32.66 -12.34 -4.82
N THR A 801 -32.26 -12.50 -6.08
CA THR A 801 -30.99 -13.14 -6.46
C THR A 801 -29.79 -12.38 -5.90
N THR A 802 -29.76 -11.05 -6.07
CA THR A 802 -28.62 -10.24 -5.64
C THR A 802 -28.51 -10.20 -4.11
N ARG A 803 -29.65 -10.18 -3.41
CA ARG A 803 -29.67 -10.07 -1.94
C ARG A 803 -29.05 -11.27 -1.22
N TRP A 804 -28.99 -12.44 -1.84
CA TRP A 804 -28.30 -13.62 -1.28
C TRP A 804 -26.79 -13.41 -1.11
N THR A 805 -26.21 -12.44 -1.80
CA THR A 805 -24.77 -12.12 -1.73
C THR A 805 -24.43 -11.10 -0.65
N VAL A 806 -25.44 -10.49 -0.01
CA VAL A 806 -25.27 -9.39 0.94
C VAL A 806 -25.37 -9.90 2.37
N ASP A 807 -24.35 -9.62 3.18
CA ASP A 807 -24.41 -9.82 4.62
C ASP A 807 -25.21 -8.69 5.29
N VAL A 808 -26.49 -8.96 5.52
CA VAL A 808 -27.42 -8.05 6.18
C VAL A 808 -27.20 -7.94 7.70
N THR A 809 -26.31 -8.75 8.28
CA THR A 809 -26.10 -8.83 9.74
C THR A 809 -24.91 -8.02 10.24
N GLY A 810 -23.89 -7.76 9.40
CA GLY A 810 -22.63 -7.14 9.81
C GLY A 810 -22.69 -5.67 10.28
N ARG A 811 -23.77 -4.92 9.96
CA ARG A 811 -23.98 -3.51 10.38
C ARG A 811 -25.40 -3.15 10.78
N ALA A 812 -26.32 -4.10 10.78
CA ALA A 812 -27.69 -3.83 11.21
C ALA A 812 -27.72 -3.64 12.73
N GLY A 813 -28.27 -2.50 13.18
CA GLY A 813 -28.58 -2.25 14.58
C GLY A 813 -29.93 -2.88 14.98
N ASP A 814 -30.61 -2.32 15.99
CA ASP A 814 -31.87 -2.86 16.55
C ASP A 814 -33.03 -3.09 15.53
N GLU A 815 -32.93 -2.53 14.32
CA GLU A 815 -33.92 -2.54 13.23
C GLU A 815 -34.12 -3.93 12.52
N HIS A 816 -33.54 -5.02 13.03
CA HIS A 816 -33.55 -6.35 12.42
C HIS A 816 -34.95 -6.93 12.13
N LEU A 817 -35.99 -6.57 12.89
CA LEU A 817 -37.35 -7.10 12.69
C LEU A 817 -37.98 -6.63 11.36
N ALA A 818 -37.77 -5.37 10.96
CA ALA A 818 -38.22 -4.87 9.67
C ALA A 818 -37.44 -5.53 8.50
N LEU A 819 -36.15 -5.83 8.71
CA LEU A 819 -35.33 -6.59 7.76
C LEU A 819 -35.82 -8.04 7.59
N LEU A 820 -36.38 -8.64 8.65
CA LEU A 820 -36.93 -10.00 8.66
C LEU A 820 -38.35 -10.11 8.10
N LEU A 821 -39.19 -9.08 8.29
CA LEU A 821 -40.62 -9.11 7.90
C LEU A 821 -40.88 -8.84 6.41
N GLY A 822 -40.03 -8.05 5.75
CA GLY A 822 -40.27 -7.65 4.35
C GLY A 822 -39.05 -7.50 3.47
N ARG A 823 -37.82 -7.57 4.02
CA ARG A 823 -36.59 -7.35 3.23
C ARG A 823 -36.63 -6.01 2.47
N PRO A 824 -36.70 -4.85 3.17
CA PRO A 824 -36.81 -3.55 2.53
C PRO A 824 -35.57 -3.22 1.68
N VAL A 825 -35.80 -2.41 0.66
CA VAL A 825 -34.80 -1.86 -0.27
C VAL A 825 -34.93 -0.35 -0.24
N ALA A 826 -33.86 0.35 0.12
CA ALA A 826 -33.82 1.80 0.08
C ALA A 826 -33.59 2.27 -1.37
N VAL A 827 -34.43 3.18 -1.85
CA VAL A 827 -34.20 3.89 -3.11
C VAL A 827 -33.41 5.15 -2.78
N VAL A 828 -32.20 5.26 -3.30
CA VAL A 828 -31.24 6.29 -2.88
C VAL A 828 -30.71 7.07 -4.07
N ARG A 829 -30.55 8.39 -3.90
CA ARG A 829 -29.97 9.27 -4.90
C ARG A 829 -28.47 9.44 -4.70
N ALA A 830 -27.70 9.31 -5.78
CA ALA A 830 -26.28 9.62 -5.82
C ALA A 830 -25.86 10.22 -7.17
N TYR A 831 -24.62 10.69 -7.25
CA TYR A 831 -23.97 10.99 -8.52
C TYR A 831 -22.53 10.47 -8.55
N LEU A 832 -22.09 10.21 -9.76
CA LEU A 832 -20.75 9.77 -10.10
C LEU A 832 -20.02 10.86 -10.89
N LYS A 833 -18.74 11.08 -10.62
CA LYS A 833 -17.87 11.92 -11.47
C LYS A 833 -16.44 11.41 -11.48
N VAL A 834 -15.85 11.27 -12.67
CA VAL A 834 -14.41 11.05 -12.84
C VAL A 834 -13.74 12.39 -13.13
N GLU A 835 -12.73 12.76 -12.34
CA GLU A 835 -11.97 13.99 -12.51
C GLU A 835 -10.52 13.67 -12.84
N VAL A 836 -9.99 14.25 -13.90
CA VAL A 836 -8.59 14.12 -14.32
C VAL A 836 -7.89 15.46 -14.09
N GLU A 837 -6.90 15.48 -13.23
CA GLU A 837 -6.11 16.67 -12.90
C GLU A 837 -4.95 16.82 -13.88
N ASP A 838 -5.30 17.10 -15.14
CA ASP A 838 -4.34 17.45 -16.18
C ASP A 838 -4.50 18.92 -16.57
N PRO A 839 -3.51 19.79 -16.31
CA PRO A 839 -3.61 21.20 -16.65
C PRO A 839 -3.72 21.45 -18.15
N ARG A 840 -3.35 20.48 -19.00
CA ARG A 840 -3.45 20.58 -20.46
C ARG A 840 -4.86 20.33 -20.99
N GLN A 841 -5.75 19.79 -20.15
CA GLN A 841 -7.16 19.51 -20.46
C GLN A 841 -7.34 18.81 -21.83
N PRO A 842 -6.81 17.59 -22.01
CA PRO A 842 -6.88 16.91 -23.30
C PRO A 842 -8.34 16.72 -23.74
N PRO A 843 -8.74 17.13 -24.97
CA PRO A 843 -10.09 17.02 -25.49
C PRO A 843 -10.59 15.57 -25.54
N GLU A 844 -9.69 14.59 -25.61
CA GLU A 844 -10.02 13.18 -25.54
C GLU A 844 -10.72 12.81 -24.23
N ASN A 845 -10.48 13.54 -23.14
CA ASN A 845 -11.19 13.35 -21.88
C ASN A 845 -12.69 13.64 -22.01
N ALA A 846 -13.11 14.53 -22.92
CA ALA A 846 -14.52 14.84 -23.12
C ALA A 846 -15.22 13.85 -24.07
N THR A 847 -14.46 13.14 -24.91
CA THR A 847 -15.00 12.26 -25.96
C THR A 847 -14.82 10.77 -25.67
N ARG A 848 -13.92 10.40 -24.75
CA ARG A 848 -13.67 9.00 -24.39
C ARG A 848 -14.53 8.59 -23.21
N GLY A 849 -15.41 7.64 -23.49
CA GLY A 849 -16.20 6.99 -22.47
C GLY A 849 -15.36 6.05 -21.61
N ILE A 850 -15.45 6.20 -20.29
CA ILE A 850 -14.87 5.31 -19.28
C ILE A 850 -15.95 4.31 -18.86
N PRO A 851 -15.69 3.00 -18.96
CA PRO A 851 -16.61 1.99 -18.44
C PRO A 851 -16.64 2.04 -16.91
N VAL A 852 -17.83 1.84 -16.36
CA VAL A 852 -18.12 1.93 -14.93
C VAL A 852 -18.97 0.74 -14.52
N ARG A 853 -18.59 0.10 -13.41
CA ARG A 853 -19.39 -0.89 -12.71
C ARG A 853 -19.78 -0.35 -11.34
N LEU A 854 -21.05 -0.55 -10.98
CA LEU A 854 -21.59 -0.23 -9.67
C LEU A 854 -22.07 -1.52 -9.02
N GLY A 855 -21.62 -1.76 -7.79
CA GLY A 855 -21.87 -2.99 -7.05
C GLY A 855 -20.93 -4.12 -7.43
N THR A 856 -20.78 -5.09 -6.53
CA THR A 856 -20.12 -6.38 -6.80
C THR A 856 -20.75 -7.48 -5.95
N LEU A 857 -20.92 -8.66 -6.55
CA LEU A 857 -21.45 -9.85 -5.88
C LEU A 857 -20.42 -10.54 -4.96
N SER A 858 -19.12 -10.26 -5.13
CA SER A 858 -18.05 -10.92 -4.37
C SER A 858 -17.80 -10.28 -3.00
N ARG A 859 -18.36 -9.09 -2.75
CA ARG A 859 -18.22 -8.36 -1.49
C ARG A 859 -19.50 -8.49 -0.67
N ALA A 860 -19.41 -9.18 0.45
CA ALA A 860 -20.54 -9.36 1.36
C ALA A 860 -21.14 -8.04 1.87
N GLN A 861 -20.33 -6.97 1.95
CA GLN A 861 -20.78 -5.64 2.40
C GLN A 861 -21.37 -4.77 1.29
N ASP A 862 -21.26 -5.18 0.02
CA ASP A 862 -21.91 -4.45 -1.07
C ASP A 862 -23.39 -4.82 -1.11
N GLY A 863 -24.26 -3.86 -0.80
CA GLY A 863 -25.69 -4.08 -0.81
C GLY A 863 -26.42 -3.39 -1.96
N LEU A 864 -25.72 -3.02 -3.04
CA LEU A 864 -26.39 -2.56 -4.24
C LEU A 864 -27.10 -3.74 -4.92
N LEU A 865 -28.41 -3.63 -5.12
CA LEU A 865 -29.22 -4.67 -5.74
C LEU A 865 -29.45 -4.40 -7.23
N ALA A 866 -29.71 -3.14 -7.59
CA ALA A 866 -29.86 -2.66 -8.96
C ALA A 866 -29.77 -1.12 -8.99
N TYR A 867 -29.68 -0.53 -10.18
CA TYR A 867 -29.59 0.92 -10.33
C TYR A 867 -30.14 1.45 -11.65
N CYS A 868 -30.46 2.74 -11.69
CA CYS A 868 -30.84 3.50 -12.87
C CYS A 868 -29.83 4.62 -13.12
N VAL A 869 -29.47 4.86 -14.38
CA VAL A 869 -28.41 5.80 -14.79
C VAL A 869 -29.01 7.00 -15.51
N GLY A 870 -28.51 8.21 -15.22
CA GLY A 870 -28.86 9.41 -16.00
C GLY A 870 -30.30 9.89 -15.82
N ASP A 871 -30.93 9.60 -14.67
CA ASP A 871 -32.38 9.79 -14.47
C ASP A 871 -33.27 9.05 -15.49
N ASP A 872 -32.71 8.06 -16.18
CA ASP A 872 -33.46 7.15 -17.01
C ASP A 872 -34.00 5.99 -16.17
N MET A 873 -35.29 6.05 -15.89
CA MET A 873 -36.04 4.99 -15.18
C MET A 873 -36.73 4.03 -16.16
N ASP A 874 -36.52 4.19 -17.47
CA ASP A 874 -37.03 3.25 -18.47
C ASP A 874 -36.12 2.01 -18.60
N ARG A 875 -34.95 2.04 -17.95
CA ARG A 875 -33.96 0.96 -17.98
C ARG A 875 -33.32 0.71 -16.61
N LEU A 876 -33.50 -0.49 -16.08
CA LEU A 876 -32.89 -0.97 -14.84
C LEU A 876 -31.58 -1.69 -15.15
N HIS A 877 -30.50 -1.32 -14.49
CA HIS A 877 -29.20 -1.98 -14.61
C HIS A 877 -28.97 -2.92 -13.42
N ILE A 878 -28.46 -4.11 -13.69
CA ILE A 878 -28.04 -5.07 -12.65
C ILE A 878 -26.55 -4.89 -12.31
N VAL A 879 -26.13 -5.40 -11.16
CA VAL A 879 -24.74 -5.28 -10.68
C VAL A 879 -23.76 -6.20 -11.43
N ASP A 880 -24.23 -7.38 -11.85
CA ASP A 880 -23.44 -8.35 -12.59
C ASP A 880 -24.31 -9.17 -13.56
N PRO A 881 -23.83 -9.49 -14.78
CA PRO A 881 -24.52 -10.35 -15.74
C PRO A 881 -24.97 -11.71 -15.17
N ALA A 882 -24.24 -12.26 -14.20
CA ALA A 882 -24.58 -13.52 -13.54
C ALA A 882 -25.96 -13.48 -12.87
N VAL A 883 -26.42 -12.31 -12.39
CA VAL A 883 -27.76 -12.16 -11.81
C VAL A 883 -28.83 -12.51 -12.85
N ALA A 884 -28.69 -12.05 -14.09
CA ALA A 884 -29.65 -12.35 -15.15
C ALA A 884 -29.61 -13.82 -15.58
N LEU A 885 -28.44 -14.45 -15.52
CA LEU A 885 -28.27 -15.85 -15.89
C LEU A 885 -28.79 -16.81 -14.82
N LEU A 886 -28.58 -16.51 -13.54
CA LEU A 886 -28.83 -17.42 -12.42
C LEU A 886 -30.12 -17.13 -11.66
N ALA A 887 -30.83 -16.04 -11.96
CA ALA A 887 -32.08 -15.72 -11.26
C ALA A 887 -33.10 -16.86 -11.38
N PRO A 888 -33.57 -17.45 -10.25
CA PRO A 888 -34.62 -18.47 -10.29
C PRO A 888 -35.94 -17.88 -10.80
N GLY A 889 -36.82 -18.74 -11.31
CA GLY A 889 -38.19 -18.33 -11.67
C GLY A 889 -39.01 -17.91 -10.44
N LEU A 890 -40.12 -17.20 -10.64
CA LEU A 890 -41.06 -16.96 -9.53
C LEU A 890 -41.87 -18.24 -9.25
N PRO A 891 -42.31 -18.48 -7.99
CA PRO A 891 -43.11 -19.66 -7.64
C PRO A 891 -44.41 -19.73 -8.46
N ASP A 892 -44.70 -20.86 -9.09
CA ASP A 892 -45.96 -21.10 -9.82
C ASP A 892 -47.17 -21.29 -8.86
N GLU A 893 -48.38 -21.54 -9.41
CA GLU A 893 -49.59 -21.72 -8.61
C GLU A 893 -49.51 -22.91 -7.62
N GLY A 894 -48.61 -23.88 -7.86
CA GLY A 894 -48.31 -25.00 -6.98
C GLY A 894 -47.16 -24.73 -6.01
N GLY A 895 -46.54 -23.55 -6.07
CA GLY A 895 -45.36 -23.18 -5.27
C GLY A 895 -44.04 -23.74 -5.80
N ALA A 896 -44.02 -24.35 -6.99
CA ALA A 896 -42.79 -24.84 -7.59
C ALA A 896 -42.00 -23.68 -8.24
N VAL A 897 -40.68 -23.72 -8.08
CA VAL A 897 -39.75 -22.68 -8.57
C VAL A 897 -38.83 -23.31 -9.61
N SER A 898 -38.67 -22.64 -10.76
CA SER A 898 -37.68 -23.04 -11.76
C SER A 898 -36.26 -22.93 -11.19
N ALA A 899 -35.45 -23.97 -11.39
CA ALA A 899 -34.08 -23.99 -10.91
C ALA A 899 -33.25 -22.82 -11.50
N PRO A 900 -32.27 -22.28 -10.76
CA PRO A 900 -31.31 -21.30 -11.27
C PRO A 900 -30.72 -21.72 -12.63
N GLY A 901 -30.69 -20.80 -13.59
CA GLY A 901 -30.17 -21.06 -14.95
C GLY A 901 -31.13 -21.71 -15.94
N ALA A 902 -32.29 -22.21 -15.50
CA ALA A 902 -33.26 -22.86 -16.39
C ALA A 902 -34.10 -21.87 -17.21
N ASP A 903 -34.31 -20.66 -16.68
CA ASP A 903 -35.09 -19.58 -17.30
C ASP A 903 -34.38 -18.22 -17.10
N PRO A 904 -33.35 -17.87 -17.90
CA PRO A 904 -32.65 -16.60 -17.74
C PRO A 904 -33.55 -15.37 -17.93
N LEU A 905 -33.16 -14.21 -17.36
CA LEU A 905 -33.92 -12.97 -17.51
C LEU A 905 -33.87 -12.45 -18.96
N THR A 906 -35.05 -12.16 -19.54
CA THR A 906 -35.20 -11.75 -20.96
C THR A 906 -35.98 -10.45 -21.16
N SER A 907 -36.20 -9.66 -20.10
CA SER A 907 -36.98 -8.42 -20.18
C SER A 907 -36.19 -7.27 -20.82
N PRO A 908 -36.78 -6.51 -21.76
CA PRO A 908 -36.15 -5.33 -22.35
C PRO A 908 -35.98 -4.16 -21.36
N TYR A 909 -36.67 -4.21 -20.22
CA TYR A 909 -36.55 -3.22 -19.15
C TYR A 909 -35.23 -3.37 -18.37
N VAL A 910 -34.58 -4.54 -18.41
CA VAL A 910 -33.35 -4.83 -17.67
C VAL A 910 -32.15 -4.80 -18.61
N ASP A 911 -31.17 -3.93 -18.34
CA ASP A 911 -29.83 -4.01 -18.91
C ASP A 911 -28.99 -5.00 -18.12
N THR A 912 -28.61 -6.09 -18.80
CA THR A 912 -27.87 -7.21 -18.21
C THR A 912 -26.35 -7.09 -18.36
N SER A 913 -25.84 -6.00 -18.92
CA SER A 913 -24.40 -5.81 -19.17
C SER A 913 -23.58 -5.58 -17.89
N GLY A 914 -24.20 -5.02 -16.84
CA GLY A 914 -23.52 -4.65 -15.60
C GLY A 914 -22.53 -3.48 -15.73
N VAL A 915 -22.43 -2.85 -16.92
CA VAL A 915 -21.46 -1.79 -17.21
C VAL A 915 -22.17 -0.66 -17.95
N PHE A 916 -21.91 0.58 -17.54
CA PHE A 916 -22.28 1.77 -18.31
C PHE A 916 -21.06 2.67 -18.51
N THR A 917 -21.20 3.72 -19.33
CA THR A 917 -20.08 4.56 -19.74
C THR A 917 -20.26 6.00 -19.29
N VAL A 918 -19.19 6.62 -18.81
CA VAL A 918 -19.18 8.03 -18.38
C VAL A 918 -18.02 8.81 -18.97
N ASN A 919 -18.22 10.09 -19.22
CA ASN A 919 -17.16 10.97 -19.71
C ASN A 919 -16.52 11.72 -18.53
N PRO A 920 -15.18 11.77 -18.44
CA PRO A 920 -14.47 12.63 -17.50
C PRO A 920 -15.03 14.05 -17.42
N GLY A 921 -15.12 14.58 -16.20
CA GLY A 921 -15.60 15.93 -15.92
C GLY A 921 -17.13 16.09 -15.88
N VAL A 922 -17.90 15.13 -16.40
CA VAL A 922 -19.37 15.20 -16.43
C VAL A 922 -19.96 14.43 -15.23
N PRO A 923 -20.72 15.08 -14.34
CA PRO A 923 -21.43 14.36 -13.28
C PRO A 923 -22.59 13.56 -13.86
N VAL A 924 -22.67 12.28 -13.53
CA VAL A 924 -23.75 11.38 -13.96
C VAL A 924 -24.62 11.05 -12.75
N PRO A 925 -25.89 11.46 -12.74
CA PRO A 925 -26.82 11.09 -11.68
C PRO A 925 -27.14 9.60 -11.75
N VAL A 926 -27.23 8.96 -10.59
CA VAL A 926 -27.63 7.55 -10.47
C VAL A 926 -28.67 7.39 -9.35
N THR A 927 -29.60 6.48 -9.54
CA THR A 927 -30.56 6.07 -8.51
C THR A 927 -30.29 4.63 -8.16
N LEU A 928 -29.98 4.39 -6.88
CA LEU A 928 -29.48 3.12 -6.36
C LEU A 928 -30.59 2.42 -5.58
N LEU A 929 -30.75 1.12 -5.78
CA LEU A 929 -31.61 0.25 -4.99
C LEU A 929 -30.71 -0.53 -4.04
N MET A 930 -30.67 -0.12 -2.77
CA MET A 930 -29.68 -0.60 -1.81
C MET A 930 -30.32 -1.30 -0.62
N VAL A 931 -29.64 -2.31 -0.10
CA VAL A 931 -29.92 -2.86 1.23
C VAL A 931 -29.57 -1.80 2.28
N PRO A 932 -30.49 -1.43 3.19
CA PRO A 932 -30.18 -0.48 4.26
C PRO A 932 -29.00 -0.97 5.13
N GLY A 933 -28.08 -0.07 5.49
CA GLY A 933 -26.91 -0.39 6.32
C GLY A 933 -25.71 -0.99 5.58
N SER A 934 -25.77 -1.10 4.25
CA SER A 934 -24.70 -1.61 3.39
C SER A 934 -23.88 -0.52 2.70
N ASP A 935 -22.78 -0.94 2.06
CA ASP A 935 -21.94 -0.12 1.20
C ASP A 935 -22.31 -0.34 -0.28
N VAL A 936 -21.89 0.59 -1.14
CA VAL A 936 -21.85 0.39 -2.59
C VAL A 936 -20.43 0.62 -3.07
N HIS A 937 -19.92 -0.31 -3.88
CA HIS A 937 -18.61 -0.21 -4.51
C HIS A 937 -18.72 0.26 -5.94
N LEU A 938 -17.70 0.99 -6.36
CA LEU A 938 -17.56 1.57 -7.68
C LEU A 938 -16.22 1.15 -8.27
N THR A 939 -16.27 0.48 -9.41
CA THR A 939 -15.09 0.05 -10.16
C THR A 939 -15.05 0.77 -11.51
N VAL A 940 -13.89 1.36 -11.82
CA VAL A 940 -13.58 1.95 -13.14
C VAL A 940 -12.31 1.37 -13.79
N GLY A 941 -11.56 0.54 -13.06
CA GLY A 941 -10.26 -0.03 -13.45
C GLY A 941 -9.10 0.98 -13.56
N LEU A 942 -9.39 2.23 -13.95
CA LEU A 942 -8.40 3.30 -14.10
C LEU A 942 -7.91 3.90 -12.76
N LEU A 943 -8.62 3.61 -11.67
CA LEU A 943 -8.42 4.15 -10.32
C LEU A 943 -8.75 3.05 -9.29
N PRO A 944 -8.28 3.16 -8.03
CA PRO A 944 -8.68 2.25 -6.97
C PRO A 944 -10.19 2.21 -6.80
N GLN A 945 -10.72 1.04 -6.38
CA GLN A 945 -12.13 0.87 -6.11
C GLN A 945 -12.59 1.84 -5.02
N LYS A 946 -13.72 2.50 -5.26
CA LYS A 946 -14.29 3.47 -4.32
C LYS A 946 -15.53 2.87 -3.68
N SER A 947 -15.65 2.94 -2.35
CA SER A 947 -16.88 2.61 -1.64
C SER A 947 -17.48 3.82 -0.92
N VAL A 948 -18.81 3.82 -0.78
CA VAL A 948 -19.57 4.71 0.10
C VAL A 948 -20.68 3.92 0.80
N GLY A 949 -20.93 4.22 2.07
CA GLY A 949 -21.90 3.51 2.92
C GLY A 949 -23.11 4.36 3.28
N LEU A 950 -24.27 3.72 3.37
CA LEU A 950 -25.48 4.38 3.87
C LEU A 950 -25.37 4.67 5.37
N LEU A 951 -25.55 5.93 5.76
CA LEU A 951 -25.54 6.30 7.17
C LEU A 951 -26.83 5.82 7.85
N ARG A 952 -26.70 5.24 9.05
CA ARG A 952 -27.82 4.76 9.85
C ARG A 952 -28.86 5.85 10.13
N GLU A 953 -28.43 7.10 10.31
CA GLU A 953 -29.30 8.25 10.58
C GLU A 953 -30.31 8.53 9.46
N TRP A 954 -30.01 8.14 8.22
CA TRP A 954 -30.94 8.28 7.09
C TRP A 954 -32.02 7.21 7.08
N THR A 955 -31.74 6.01 7.60
CA THR A 955 -32.62 4.84 7.42
C THR A 955 -33.35 4.39 8.67
N ALA A 956 -32.75 4.53 9.85
CA ALA A 956 -33.23 3.91 11.09
C ALA A 956 -34.67 4.28 11.46
N ALA A 957 -35.01 5.56 11.37
CA ALA A 957 -36.34 6.04 11.75
C ALA A 957 -37.44 5.52 10.82
N ALA A 958 -37.16 5.37 9.52
CA ALA A 958 -38.13 4.84 8.57
C ALA A 958 -38.26 3.32 8.70
N LEU A 959 -37.15 2.61 8.87
CA LEU A 959 -37.13 1.16 9.04
C LEU A 959 -37.97 0.69 10.24
N SER A 960 -37.93 1.41 11.37
CA SER A 960 -38.76 1.08 12.54
C SER A 960 -40.27 1.29 12.33
N ARG A 961 -40.68 2.01 11.28
CA ARG A 961 -42.09 2.25 10.92
C ARG A 961 -42.58 1.42 9.74
N LEU A 962 -41.67 0.78 9.00
CA LEU A 962 -42.04 -0.05 7.85
C LEU A 962 -42.91 -1.21 8.29
N SER A 963 -44.11 -1.27 7.71
CA SER A 963 -45.11 -2.28 8.01
C SER A 963 -45.74 -2.76 6.70
N PRO A 964 -45.17 -3.81 6.07
CA PRO A 964 -45.75 -4.37 4.86
C PRO A 964 -47.09 -5.04 5.12
N ALA A 965 -47.99 -4.95 4.15
CA ALA A 965 -49.31 -5.55 4.23
C ALA A 965 -49.33 -6.90 3.48
N LEU A 966 -49.29 -8.00 4.22
CA LEU A 966 -49.21 -9.36 3.70
C LEU A 966 -50.59 -9.83 3.24
N ARG A 967 -50.75 -10.20 1.97
CA ARG A 967 -52.02 -10.73 1.48
C ARG A 967 -52.25 -12.15 2.00
N TYR A 968 -53.46 -12.44 2.47
CA TYR A 968 -53.82 -13.77 2.95
C TYR A 968 -55.28 -14.08 2.61
N GLY A 969 -55.61 -15.35 2.34
CA GLY A 969 -57.00 -15.83 2.24
C GLY A 969 -57.35 -16.65 1.00
N PRO A 970 -58.63 -17.10 0.90
CA PRO A 970 -59.72 -16.80 1.82
C PRO A 970 -59.53 -17.47 3.20
N VAL A 971 -59.70 -16.69 4.28
CA VAL A 971 -59.63 -17.19 5.65
C VAL A 971 -61.02 -17.24 6.26
N LEU A 972 -61.33 -18.32 6.99
CA LEU A 972 -62.53 -18.42 7.81
C LEU A 972 -62.28 -17.71 9.14
N HIS A 973 -63.08 -16.68 9.43
CA HIS A 973 -63.03 -15.96 10.69
C HIS A 973 -64.43 -15.62 11.21
N ASP A 974 -64.52 -15.22 12.47
CA ASP A 974 -65.78 -14.82 13.10
C ASP A 974 -66.14 -13.38 12.72
N LEU A 975 -67.44 -13.06 12.70
CA LEU A 975 -67.94 -11.73 12.34
C LEU A 975 -67.57 -10.64 13.35
N GLU A 976 -67.52 -10.97 14.64
CA GLU A 976 -67.22 -10.02 15.73
C GLU A 976 -65.72 -9.95 16.10
N THR A 977 -64.99 -11.08 16.02
CA THR A 977 -63.57 -11.15 16.39
C THR A 977 -62.72 -11.84 15.34
N THR A 978 -61.82 -11.09 14.69
CA THR A 978 -60.87 -11.66 13.73
C THR A 978 -59.75 -12.38 14.45
N ARG A 979 -59.85 -13.72 14.50
CA ARG A 979 -58.83 -14.60 15.10
C ARG A 979 -57.98 -15.23 14.01
N LEU A 980 -56.68 -14.96 14.01
CA LEU A 980 -55.73 -15.50 13.04
C LEU A 980 -54.51 -16.10 13.75
N PRO A 981 -53.85 -17.11 13.16
CA PRO A 981 -52.56 -17.58 13.65
C PRO A 981 -51.53 -16.47 13.44
N LEU A 982 -50.90 -16.01 14.53
CA LEU A 982 -49.88 -14.96 14.52
C LEU A 982 -48.50 -15.52 14.93
N PRO A 983 -47.40 -15.04 14.34
CA PRO A 983 -46.05 -15.42 14.77
C PRO A 983 -45.79 -15.00 16.22
N GLN A 984 -45.32 -15.92 17.08
CA GLN A 984 -45.09 -15.63 18.51
C GLN A 984 -43.92 -14.66 18.76
N ASP A 985 -42.96 -14.61 17.82
CA ASP A 985 -41.73 -13.83 17.95
C ASP A 985 -41.87 -12.37 17.46
N VAL A 986 -43.01 -12.02 16.85
CA VAL A 986 -43.28 -10.67 16.30
C VAL A 986 -44.28 -9.95 17.21
N ARG A 987 -43.75 -9.08 18.08
CA ARG A 987 -44.55 -8.29 19.03
C ARG A 987 -44.98 -6.95 18.42
N GLY A 988 -46.29 -6.74 18.31
CA GLY A 988 -46.89 -5.55 17.74
C GLY A 988 -48.42 -5.63 17.71
N SER A 989 -49.09 -4.56 17.30
CA SER A 989 -50.53 -4.60 17.07
C SER A 989 -50.82 -5.06 15.64
N TRP A 990 -51.50 -6.19 15.53
CA TRP A 990 -51.86 -6.80 14.25
C TRP A 990 -53.24 -6.34 13.79
N HIS A 991 -53.35 -5.99 12.52
CA HIS A 991 -54.57 -5.51 11.87
C HIS A 991 -54.88 -6.34 10.63
N TRP A 992 -56.15 -6.71 10.47
CA TRP A 992 -56.68 -7.40 9.30
C TRP A 992 -57.50 -6.42 8.47
N HIS A 993 -56.99 -6.08 7.30
CA HIS A 993 -57.65 -5.19 6.35
C HIS A 993 -58.41 -6.00 5.31
N ARG A 994 -59.68 -5.68 5.08
CA ARG A 994 -60.52 -6.34 4.08
C ARG A 994 -61.43 -5.35 3.38
N ARG A 995 -62.00 -5.77 2.25
CA ARG A 995 -62.98 -5.00 1.49
C ARG A 995 -64.36 -5.63 1.65
N ASP A 996 -65.22 -4.98 2.42
CA ASP A 996 -66.62 -5.40 2.60
C ASP A 996 -67.50 -4.97 1.41
N GLN A 997 -67.09 -3.94 0.69
CA GLN A 997 -67.67 -3.46 -0.57
C GLN A 997 -66.57 -3.02 -1.54
N PRO A 998 -66.83 -3.00 -2.87
CA PRO A 998 -65.87 -2.49 -3.85
C PRO A 998 -65.42 -1.06 -3.49
N GLY A 999 -64.14 -0.88 -3.18
CA GLY A 999 -63.52 0.42 -2.90
C GLY A 999 -63.60 0.92 -1.45
N GLN A 1000 -64.20 0.17 -0.52
CA GLN A 1000 -64.25 0.53 0.91
C GLN A 1000 -63.43 -0.44 1.77
N TRP A 1001 -62.48 0.09 2.52
CA TRP A 1001 -61.65 -0.67 3.46
C TRP A 1001 -62.28 -0.76 4.84
N ARG A 1002 -62.15 -1.93 5.46
CA ARG A 1002 -62.39 -2.17 6.89
C ARG A 1002 -61.13 -2.78 7.51
N SER A 1003 -60.76 -2.30 8.69
CA SER A 1003 -59.59 -2.75 9.44
C SER A 1003 -60.04 -3.31 10.79
N ASP A 1004 -59.90 -4.62 10.98
CA ASP A 1004 -60.25 -5.30 12.22
C ASP A 1004 -58.96 -5.55 13.04
N GLY A 1005 -59.01 -5.43 14.37
CA GLY A 1005 -57.89 -5.84 15.23
C GLY A 1005 -57.80 -7.36 15.31
N VAL A 1006 -56.60 -7.92 15.21
CA VAL A 1006 -56.40 -9.38 15.19
C VAL A 1006 -56.08 -9.91 16.57
N VAL A 1007 -56.82 -10.93 16.99
CA VAL A 1007 -56.54 -11.69 18.23
C VAL A 1007 -55.79 -12.98 17.86
N PRO A 1008 -54.70 -13.34 18.57
CA PRO A 1008 -54.00 -14.60 18.31
C PRO A 1008 -54.92 -15.81 18.46
N ALA A 1009 -54.88 -16.73 17.50
CA ALA A 1009 -55.55 -18.03 17.62
C ALA A 1009 -54.95 -18.85 18.78
N THR A 1010 -55.79 -19.45 19.62
CA THR A 1010 -55.37 -20.36 20.70
C THR A 1010 -55.43 -21.82 20.21
N PRO A 1011 -54.70 -22.75 20.84
CA PRO A 1011 -54.82 -24.18 20.54
C PRO A 1011 -56.18 -24.79 20.95
N ASP A 1012 -57.06 -24.01 21.58
CA ASP A 1012 -58.40 -24.46 21.95
C ASP A 1012 -59.30 -24.47 20.72
N ALA A 1013 -59.85 -25.64 20.38
CA ALA A 1013 -60.84 -25.79 19.31
C ALA A 1013 -62.19 -25.19 19.75
N LEU A 1014 -62.36 -23.88 19.54
CA LEU A 1014 -63.60 -23.17 19.82
C LEU A 1014 -64.47 -23.16 18.56
N LEU A 1015 -65.69 -23.70 18.66
CA LEU A 1015 -66.72 -23.50 17.64
C LEU A 1015 -67.35 -22.12 17.86
N PRO A 1016 -67.33 -21.22 16.87
CA PRO A 1016 -67.93 -19.90 17.04
C PRO A 1016 -69.45 -19.99 17.18
N ASN A 1017 -70.02 -19.10 17.98
CA ASN A 1017 -71.47 -19.02 18.21
C ASN A 1017 -72.24 -18.45 17.00
N GLU A 1018 -71.52 -17.88 16.02
CA GLU A 1018 -72.04 -17.30 14.79
C GLU A 1018 -71.43 -17.98 13.56
N PRO A 1019 -72.06 -17.89 12.38
CA PRO A 1019 -71.51 -18.45 11.15
C PRO A 1019 -70.17 -17.79 10.81
N SER A 1020 -69.11 -18.59 10.64
CA SER A 1020 -67.84 -18.10 10.13
C SER A 1020 -68.00 -17.54 8.71
N VAL A 1021 -67.31 -16.44 8.43
CA VAL A 1021 -67.29 -15.81 7.11
C VAL A 1021 -65.92 -16.04 6.48
N ALA A 1022 -65.93 -16.39 5.20
CA ALA A 1022 -64.72 -16.41 4.40
C ALA A 1022 -64.45 -15.00 3.87
N SER A 1023 -63.31 -14.41 4.20
CA SER A 1023 -62.85 -13.17 3.57
C SER A 1023 -61.39 -13.29 3.13
N GLU A 1024 -61.08 -12.64 2.02
CA GLU A 1024 -59.70 -12.31 1.64
C GLU A 1024 -59.33 -10.95 2.23
N GLY A 1025 -58.07 -10.80 2.63
CA GLY A 1025 -57.61 -9.58 3.25
C GLY A 1025 -56.09 -9.47 3.32
N TRP A 1026 -55.64 -8.42 4.01
CA TRP A 1026 -54.25 -8.10 4.21
C TRP A 1026 -53.97 -8.02 5.70
N LEU A 1027 -52.95 -8.75 6.13
CA LEU A 1027 -52.47 -8.74 7.50
C LEU A 1027 -51.29 -7.76 7.61
N GLN A 1028 -51.42 -6.78 8.49
CA GLN A 1028 -50.41 -5.74 8.73
C GLN A 1028 -50.05 -5.66 10.22
N VAL A 1029 -48.78 -5.40 10.55
CA VAL A 1029 -48.30 -5.32 11.95
C VAL A 1029 -47.67 -3.97 12.25
N THR A 1030 -48.18 -3.26 13.25
CA THR A 1030 -47.46 -2.10 13.80
C THR A 1030 -46.51 -2.59 14.88
N LEU A 1031 -45.20 -2.52 14.62
CA LEU A 1031 -44.17 -2.93 15.57
C LEU A 1031 -44.19 -2.05 16.82
N ALA A 1032 -44.01 -2.66 17.99
CA ALA A 1032 -43.86 -1.92 19.24
C ALA A 1032 -42.50 -1.18 19.26
N PRO A 1033 -42.40 0.04 19.83
CA PRO A 1033 -41.13 0.76 19.96
C PRO A 1033 -40.16 0.04 20.91
N ASP A 1034 -38.87 -0.02 20.54
CA ASP A 1034 -37.80 -0.76 21.26
C ASP A 1034 -37.57 -0.31 22.73
N THR A 1035 -38.22 0.75 23.20
CA THR A 1035 -38.13 1.21 24.60
C THR A 1035 -38.95 0.38 25.61
N GLU A 1036 -39.78 -0.58 25.16
CA GLU A 1036 -40.59 -1.45 26.04
C GLU A 1036 -39.94 -2.81 26.40
N TYR A 1037 -38.68 -3.08 26.03
CA TYR A 1037 -38.04 -4.39 26.28
C TYR A 1037 -37.57 -4.64 27.73
N HIS A 1038 -37.57 -3.62 28.61
CA HIS A 1038 -36.98 -3.72 29.96
C HIS A 1038 -37.57 -4.82 30.86
N ASP A 1039 -38.84 -5.19 30.66
CA ASP A 1039 -39.51 -6.18 31.51
C ASP A 1039 -39.39 -7.63 31.00
N THR A 1040 -38.73 -7.89 29.87
CA THR A 1040 -38.60 -9.25 29.27
C THR A 1040 -37.21 -9.61 28.71
N ALA A 1041 -36.14 -8.94 29.16
CA ALA A 1041 -34.76 -9.21 28.70
C ALA A 1041 -34.33 -10.68 28.92
N VAL A 1042 -33.61 -11.25 27.94
CA VAL A 1042 -33.07 -12.61 28.01
C VAL A 1042 -31.97 -12.66 29.09
N PRO A 1043 -32.14 -13.47 30.16
CA PRO A 1043 -31.18 -13.52 31.24
C PRO A 1043 -29.96 -14.38 30.86
N VAL A 1044 -28.77 -13.78 30.81
CA VAL A 1044 -27.51 -14.47 30.49
C VAL A 1044 -26.64 -14.59 31.75
N ARG A 1045 -26.30 -15.82 32.12
CA ARG A 1045 -25.43 -16.08 33.28
C ARG A 1045 -23.97 -15.96 32.88
N VAL A 1046 -23.24 -15.05 33.53
CA VAL A 1046 -21.79 -14.95 33.42
C VAL A 1046 -21.14 -15.86 34.46
N SER A 1047 -20.24 -16.75 34.02
CA SER A 1047 -19.56 -17.70 34.91
C SER A 1047 -18.03 -17.55 34.94
N CYS A 1048 -17.45 -16.80 34.00
CA CYS A 1048 -16.03 -16.44 34.01
C CYS A 1048 -15.80 -15.06 33.38
N VAL A 1049 -14.62 -14.48 33.58
CA VAL A 1049 -14.19 -13.20 32.97
C VAL A 1049 -12.80 -13.34 32.35
N ARG A 1050 -12.45 -12.48 31.39
CA ARG A 1050 -11.07 -12.33 30.92
C ARG A 1050 -10.54 -10.97 31.39
N THR A 1051 -9.35 -10.95 31.98
CA THR A 1051 -8.74 -9.71 32.48
C THR A 1051 -7.50 -9.32 31.70
N ALA A 1052 -7.28 -8.03 31.48
CA ALA A 1052 -6.03 -7.47 30.96
C ALA A 1052 -5.60 -6.31 31.85
N HIS A 1053 -4.37 -6.33 32.36
CA HIS A 1053 -3.84 -5.34 33.31
C HIS A 1053 -4.76 -5.09 34.53
N GLY A 1054 -5.41 -6.15 35.05
CA GLY A 1054 -6.30 -6.05 36.21
C GLY A 1054 -7.71 -5.51 35.93
N THR A 1055 -8.08 -5.30 34.66
CA THR A 1055 -9.42 -4.85 34.25
C THR A 1055 -10.12 -5.93 33.45
N THR A 1056 -11.41 -6.18 33.70
CA THR A 1056 -12.23 -7.10 32.89
C THR A 1056 -12.41 -6.56 31.48
N VAL A 1057 -11.96 -7.33 30.48
CA VAL A 1057 -12.05 -6.99 29.05
C VAL A 1057 -13.06 -7.83 28.28
N ALA A 1058 -13.45 -9.01 28.82
CA ALA A 1058 -14.51 -9.85 28.24
C ALA A 1058 -15.27 -10.63 29.32
N LEU A 1059 -16.52 -10.99 29.04
CA LEU A 1059 -17.39 -11.83 29.84
C LEU A 1059 -17.54 -13.20 29.19
N GLY A 1060 -17.50 -14.28 29.97
CA GLY A 1060 -17.69 -15.62 29.45
C GLY A 1060 -18.65 -16.48 30.26
N GLY A 1061 -19.22 -17.48 29.58
CA GLY A 1061 -20.21 -18.36 30.18
C GLY A 1061 -20.60 -19.54 29.31
N TYR A 1062 -21.70 -20.18 29.68
CA TYR A 1062 -22.30 -21.30 28.97
C TYR A 1062 -23.67 -20.91 28.44
N ASN A 1063 -23.93 -21.26 27.19
CA ASN A 1063 -25.25 -21.20 26.58
C ASN A 1063 -26.14 -22.36 27.08
N ALA A 1064 -27.45 -22.28 26.81
CA ALA A 1064 -28.41 -23.30 27.25
C ALA A 1064 -28.16 -24.69 26.64
N ASP A 1065 -27.48 -24.75 25.48
CA ASP A 1065 -27.06 -25.96 24.79
C ASP A 1065 -25.71 -26.52 25.29
N GLY A 1066 -25.07 -25.87 26.26
CA GLY A 1066 -23.78 -26.26 26.83
C GLY A 1066 -22.56 -25.73 26.09
N THR A 1067 -22.73 -24.98 24.99
CA THR A 1067 -21.63 -24.32 24.28
C THR A 1067 -21.08 -23.13 25.08
N HIS A 1068 -19.82 -22.79 24.88
CA HIS A 1068 -19.17 -21.66 25.56
C HIS A 1068 -19.34 -20.36 24.76
N PHE A 1069 -19.47 -19.24 25.45
CA PHE A 1069 -19.37 -17.91 24.85
C PHE A 1069 -18.31 -17.06 25.55
N LEU A 1070 -17.68 -16.17 24.80
CA LEU A 1070 -16.80 -15.12 25.30
C LEU A 1070 -17.11 -13.83 24.52
N ILE A 1071 -17.56 -12.79 25.21
CA ILE A 1071 -18.00 -11.53 24.60
C ILE A 1071 -17.20 -10.37 25.18
N PRO A 1072 -16.56 -9.52 24.36
CA PRO A 1072 -15.89 -8.30 24.81
C PRO A 1072 -16.81 -7.37 25.62
N VAL A 1073 -16.26 -6.66 26.62
CA VAL A 1073 -17.04 -5.74 27.45
C VAL A 1073 -17.75 -4.63 26.65
N PRO A 1074 -17.17 -4.01 25.61
CA PRO A 1074 -17.87 -3.05 24.76
C PRO A 1074 -19.14 -3.64 24.14
N ASP A 1075 -19.04 -4.84 23.58
CA ASP A 1075 -20.15 -5.54 22.94
C ASP A 1075 -21.21 -5.94 23.96
N ALA A 1076 -20.82 -6.40 25.15
CA ALA A 1076 -21.74 -6.68 26.25
C ALA A 1076 -22.48 -5.42 26.72
N ILE A 1077 -21.83 -4.26 26.73
CA ILE A 1077 -22.44 -2.96 27.06
C ILE A 1077 -23.45 -2.54 25.99
N GLU A 1078 -23.16 -2.79 24.72
CA GLU A 1078 -24.06 -2.56 23.60
C GLU A 1078 -25.29 -3.47 23.68
N LEU A 1079 -25.08 -4.77 23.91
CA LEU A 1079 -26.17 -5.75 24.11
C LEU A 1079 -27.06 -5.41 25.31
N MET A 1080 -26.49 -4.95 26.42
CA MET A 1080 -27.28 -4.44 27.56
C MET A 1080 -27.97 -3.12 27.25
N GLY A 1081 -27.35 -2.26 26.44
CA GLY A 1081 -27.90 -1.00 25.97
C GLY A 1081 -29.12 -1.17 25.08
N SER A 1082 -29.19 -2.27 24.31
CA SER A 1082 -30.35 -2.64 23.49
C SER A 1082 -31.59 -3.03 24.30
N GLY A 1083 -31.46 -3.29 25.61
CA GLY A 1083 -32.54 -3.78 26.47
C GLY A 1083 -32.93 -5.25 26.23
N ARG A 1084 -32.33 -5.94 25.25
CA ARG A 1084 -32.64 -7.34 24.90
C ARG A 1084 -32.01 -8.37 25.83
N PHE A 1085 -30.85 -8.05 26.40
CA PHE A 1085 -30.07 -8.97 27.23
C PHE A 1085 -29.84 -8.42 28.63
N ALA A 1086 -30.04 -9.26 29.64
CA ALA A 1086 -29.73 -8.96 31.03
C ALA A 1086 -28.67 -9.92 31.56
N PHE A 1087 -27.44 -9.44 31.68
CA PHE A 1087 -26.35 -10.25 32.23
C PHE A 1087 -26.42 -10.27 33.76
N PHE A 1088 -26.16 -11.44 34.35
CA PHE A 1088 -26.13 -11.62 35.80
C PHE A 1088 -25.05 -12.62 36.23
N VAL A 1089 -24.64 -12.48 37.49
CA VAL A 1089 -23.74 -13.42 38.18
C VAL A 1089 -24.55 -14.20 39.22
N GLN A 1090 -24.34 -15.51 39.29
CA GLN A 1090 -24.99 -16.36 40.28
C GLN A 1090 -24.10 -17.57 40.60
N GLU A 1091 -23.69 -17.76 41.85
CA GLU A 1091 -23.11 -19.01 42.34
C GLU A 1091 -24.20 -20.02 42.73
N PRO A 1092 -23.92 -21.33 42.68
CA PRO A 1092 -24.87 -22.37 43.09
C PRO A 1092 -25.44 -22.11 44.49
N GLY A 1093 -26.78 -22.01 44.61
CA GLY A 1093 -27.47 -21.79 45.89
C GLY A 1093 -27.61 -20.34 46.35
N THR A 1094 -27.23 -19.35 45.53
CA THR A 1094 -27.28 -17.91 45.89
C THR A 1094 -28.25 -17.11 44.99
N ALA A 1095 -28.62 -15.89 45.43
CA ALA A 1095 -29.49 -14.98 44.67
C ALA A 1095 -28.76 -14.34 43.47
N ARG A 1096 -29.48 -14.07 42.38
CA ARG A 1096 -28.91 -13.46 41.17
C ARG A 1096 -28.46 -12.02 41.44
N ALA A 1097 -27.22 -11.70 41.06
CA ALA A 1097 -26.71 -10.33 41.05
C ALA A 1097 -26.66 -9.81 39.61
N ALA A 1098 -27.49 -8.81 39.29
CA ALA A 1098 -27.52 -8.22 37.96
C ALA A 1098 -26.26 -7.37 37.70
N LEU A 1099 -25.82 -7.35 36.44
CA LEU A 1099 -24.80 -6.43 35.95
C LEU A 1099 -25.48 -5.11 35.51
N ARG A 1100 -24.76 -3.99 35.64
CA ARG A 1100 -25.15 -2.67 35.12
C ARG A 1100 -23.98 -1.99 34.45
N VAL A 1101 -24.30 -1.18 33.44
CA VAL A 1101 -23.36 -0.29 32.76
C VAL A 1101 -23.18 0.98 33.59
N VAL A 1102 -21.94 1.27 33.98
CA VAL A 1102 -21.54 2.51 34.64
C VAL A 1102 -20.89 3.41 33.60
N ARG A 1103 -21.43 4.63 33.41
CA ARG A 1103 -20.91 5.64 32.48
C ARG A 1103 -20.29 6.80 33.28
N PRO A 1104 -18.96 6.83 33.48
CA PRO A 1104 -18.30 7.93 34.18
C PRO A 1104 -18.30 9.21 33.32
N ARG A 1105 -18.25 10.39 33.97
CA ARG A 1105 -18.22 11.71 33.29
C ARG A 1105 -16.96 11.90 32.42
N HIS A 1106 -15.87 11.22 32.78
CA HIS A 1106 -14.63 11.10 32.01
C HIS A 1106 -14.17 9.64 32.09
N GLY A 1107 -14.04 8.96 30.95
CA GLY A 1107 -13.64 7.55 30.88
C GLY A 1107 -14.56 6.69 30.00
N ARG A 1108 -14.15 5.46 29.71
CA ARG A 1108 -14.96 4.50 28.93
C ARG A 1108 -16.04 3.88 29.84
N PRO A 1109 -17.24 3.59 29.32
CA PRO A 1109 -18.25 2.82 30.05
C PRO A 1109 -17.70 1.46 30.48
N TYR A 1110 -18.07 1.00 31.67
CA TYR A 1110 -17.65 -0.30 32.20
C TYR A 1110 -18.81 -1.02 32.90
N LEU A 1111 -18.67 -2.32 33.15
CA LEU A 1111 -19.67 -3.15 33.79
C LEU A 1111 -19.37 -3.33 35.28
N ARG A 1112 -20.41 -3.29 36.11
CA ARG A 1112 -20.32 -3.60 37.55
C ARG A 1112 -21.58 -4.32 38.00
N THR A 1113 -21.47 -5.20 38.98
CA THR A 1113 -22.65 -5.76 39.66
C THR A 1113 -23.37 -4.69 40.49
N VAL A 1114 -24.70 -4.79 40.56
CA VAL A 1114 -25.51 -3.95 41.45
C VAL A 1114 -25.23 -4.40 42.89
N ALA A 1115 -24.45 -3.62 43.63
CA ALA A 1115 -23.88 -4.02 44.92
C ALA A 1115 -24.93 -4.11 46.04
N ASP A 1116 -24.78 -5.14 46.88
CA ASP A 1116 -24.81 -5.01 48.35
C ASP A 1116 -23.40 -5.42 48.83
N ASP A 1117 -22.76 -4.60 49.65
CA ASP A 1117 -21.30 -4.52 49.86
C ASP A 1117 -20.58 -5.72 50.55
N ALA A 1118 -21.11 -6.95 50.53
CA ALA A 1118 -20.40 -8.13 51.08
C ALA A 1118 -21.01 -9.50 50.68
N TRP A 1119 -21.01 -9.91 49.41
CA TRP A 1119 -21.53 -11.25 48.99
C TRP A 1119 -20.71 -11.90 47.85
N PRO A 1120 -20.74 -13.24 47.71
CA PRO A 1120 -19.90 -14.02 46.77
C PRO A 1120 -20.16 -13.76 45.27
N ASN A 1121 -21.29 -13.16 44.89
CA ASN A 1121 -21.67 -12.92 43.48
C ASN A 1121 -21.17 -11.56 42.95
N ASN A 1122 -19.85 -11.37 42.93
CA ASN A 1122 -19.23 -10.19 42.33
C ASN A 1122 -18.57 -10.54 40.98
N LEU A 1123 -18.70 -9.64 39.99
CA LEU A 1123 -18.05 -9.78 38.68
C LEU A 1123 -16.53 -9.90 38.82
N ASP A 1124 -15.94 -9.11 39.73
CA ASP A 1124 -14.50 -9.09 39.96
C ASP A 1124 -13.97 -10.35 40.67
N ASN A 1125 -14.87 -11.17 41.24
CA ASN A 1125 -14.54 -12.42 41.92
C ASN A 1125 -14.70 -13.66 41.02
N LEU A 1126 -15.15 -13.49 39.78
CA LEU A 1126 -15.29 -14.59 38.83
C LEU A 1126 -13.92 -15.10 38.38
N ARG A 1127 -13.86 -16.41 38.11
CA ARG A 1127 -12.62 -17.06 37.65
C ARG A 1127 -12.27 -16.63 36.22
N GLU A 1128 -10.98 -16.70 35.89
CA GLU A 1128 -10.52 -16.46 34.53
C GLU A 1128 -11.05 -17.53 33.56
N CYS A 1129 -11.56 -17.13 32.40
CA CYS A 1129 -12.08 -18.06 31.39
C CYS A 1129 -10.98 -19.02 30.91
N ARG A 1130 -11.19 -20.33 31.06
CA ARG A 1130 -10.15 -21.36 30.85
C ARG A 1130 -9.94 -21.81 29.40
N HIS A 1131 -10.73 -21.37 28.43
CA HIS A 1131 -10.62 -21.79 27.03
C HIS A 1131 -10.96 -20.64 26.05
N VAL A 1132 -10.19 -20.56 24.95
CA VAL A 1132 -10.30 -19.62 23.82
C VAL A 1132 -11.24 -20.19 22.77
#